data_AF-A0A922FM53-F1
#
_entry.id   AF-A0A922FM53-F1
#
_cell.length_a   1.000
_cell.length_b   1.000
_cell.length_c   1.000
_cell.angle_alpha   90.00
_cell.angle_beta   90.00
_cell.angle_gamma   90.00
#
_symmetry.space_group_name_H-M   'P 1'
#
loop_
_entity.id
_entity.type
_entity.pdbx_description
1 polymer ?
#
loop_
_entity_poly.entity_id
_entity_poly.type
_entity_poly.pdbx_seq_one_letter_code
_entity_poly.pdbx_strand_id
1 'polypeptide(L)'
;MQGMDEIEDPTFFLEETNDDLCLSILSRFSNSTKEDHQHLCSVIGAMSQELKDQNLPSSPVAYFGAACSSLDRLAFELDPPAYVVNTLLTILHLVLPRIPPAIRKKKADFLSELLVRVLRSPLLSVGAVISGLKCTSHLLNNRDAINWSDICHLYGVLLGFLTDSRPKVRRQSHVCLRDSLSRFQETSVLAPACEGITKIFEKSLLMAGGSNVNATEGPKGAQEILYILDALKECLPLMSIKYTTSILKYYKSLLELHQPLVTRRITDSLYLLCLVPALAVSPEALLDLLDSISLSVSTNETSADSVTFAARLLDVGMCKMYSLNRQLCVTKLPIVFNTLKDILASEHEEAVYAATNALKNVMGACIDESLIKQGVDQILTNANNDARRSGPTIIEKVCATIESLLGYHYAAVWDMSFQVVSMMFDKLGNHSSYFLKEVLSNLADMQELPDEDFPFRKQLHECLGTALGALGPEMFLDLVPLNLEAEDLSEANVWLFPILKQYTVGARLSFFTESVLGMIGLMKQKSQKLELQGRVFSSRSANALVYSLWSLLPSFCNYPLDTADSFKHLKKALWDALNEEPDTHGIICTSLQILIQQNKKISEEKSEMPNIEEGMARQRALAHYTPQIAADNLHALKSSAREALTILSNVLMQSTKDNGGSLQSTIGEFASISDKEVVSRFFLNTVQKLLKVTQEAGKPGNSRTSNSIPTNPLTNDSSPSLLRARFFDLAVSLLPGLSAKEIDVLFLAIKPALKDADGLIQKKAYKVLSVILRNCDGFLISNLEELLGLMIDVLPSCHFSSKRHRLDCLYFLTVHVPKDDSNQRQHIIGSFLTEIILALKEVFSYLHLLKKRYCVICLNICLTIR
;
A
#
# COMPACT_ATOMS: atom_id res chain seq x y z
N MET A 1 20.98 -18.74 0.60
CA MET A 1 20.35 -19.88 -0.14
C MET A 1 21.39 -20.99 -0.29
N GLN A 2 20.93 -22.25 -0.41
CA GLN A 2 21.63 -23.55 -0.36
C GLN A 2 21.63 -24.20 1.03
N GLY A 3 20.71 -25.16 1.19
CA GLY A 3 20.39 -25.86 2.44
C GLY A 3 18.87 -26.03 2.67
N MET A 4 18.09 -26.07 1.60
CA MET A 4 16.67 -26.45 1.62
C MET A 4 16.48 -27.46 0.51
N ASP A 5 16.77 -28.73 0.82
CA ASP A 5 16.30 -29.90 0.08
C ASP A 5 16.62 -31.14 0.93
N GLU A 6 15.99 -31.23 2.09
CA GLU A 6 15.56 -32.53 2.64
C GLU A 6 14.13 -32.34 3.10
N ILE A 7 13.24 -32.72 2.18
CA ILE A 7 11.81 -32.88 2.32
C ILE A 7 11.48 -33.35 3.73
N GLU A 8 10.67 -32.54 4.41
CA GLU A 8 9.91 -32.91 5.59
C GLU A 8 9.34 -34.32 5.38
N ASP A 9 9.77 -35.30 6.16
CA ASP A 9 9.02 -36.56 6.23
C ASP A 9 7.67 -36.17 6.85
N PRO A 10 6.57 -36.22 6.09
CA PRO A 10 5.30 -35.67 6.55
C PRO A 10 4.97 -36.36 7.86
N THR A 11 4.73 -35.54 8.88
CA THR A 11 4.13 -35.94 10.15
C THR A 11 3.12 -37.06 9.89
N PHE A 12 3.36 -38.23 10.49
CA PHE A 12 2.52 -39.42 10.37
C PHE A 12 1.11 -39.14 10.94
N PHE A 13 0.28 -38.41 10.21
CA PHE A 13 -1.14 -38.36 10.42
C PHE A 13 -1.73 -39.57 9.68
N LEU A 14 -1.96 -40.64 10.43
CA LEU A 14 -2.90 -41.66 9.98
C LEU A 14 -4.30 -41.10 10.25
N GLU A 15 -5.10 -40.91 9.20
CA GLU A 15 -6.52 -40.51 9.31
C GLU A 15 -7.24 -41.34 10.38
N GLU A 16 -8.16 -40.69 11.11
CA GLU A 16 -9.03 -41.32 12.12
C GLU A 16 -10.04 -42.26 11.44
N THR A 17 -9.58 -43.37 10.86
CA THR A 17 -10.46 -44.49 10.53
C THR A 17 -10.46 -45.47 11.71
N ASN A 18 -11.65 -46.01 12.02
CA ASN A 18 -11.88 -47.04 13.05
C ASN A 18 -11.23 -48.41 12.71
N ASP A 19 -10.26 -48.44 11.81
CA ASP A 19 -9.64 -49.67 11.31
C ASP A 19 -8.52 -50.17 12.23
N ASP A 20 -8.33 -51.50 12.24
CA ASP A 20 -7.24 -52.17 12.95
C ASP A 20 -5.88 -51.53 12.59
N LEU A 21 -5.15 -51.09 13.62
CA LEU A 21 -3.84 -50.46 13.48
C LEU A 21 -2.87 -51.31 12.66
N CYS A 22 -2.92 -52.63 12.82
CA CYS A 22 -2.09 -53.55 12.04
C CYS A 22 -2.41 -53.47 10.55
N LEU A 23 -3.69 -53.47 10.16
CA LEU A 23 -4.12 -53.34 8.76
C LEU A 23 -3.74 -51.97 8.19
N SER A 24 -3.84 -50.90 8.99
CA SER A 24 -3.44 -49.55 8.59
C SER A 24 -1.93 -49.45 8.30
N ILE A 25 -1.09 -50.06 9.15
CA ILE A 25 0.37 -50.07 8.96
C ILE A 25 0.76 -51.00 7.79
N LEU A 26 0.16 -52.18 7.69
CA LEU A 26 0.45 -53.14 6.61
C LEU A 26 0.01 -52.63 5.23
N SER A 27 -1.16 -52.00 5.12
CA SER A 27 -1.62 -51.42 3.84
C SER A 27 -0.69 -50.34 3.31
N ARG A 28 -0.07 -49.56 4.21
CA ARG A 28 0.83 -48.45 3.84
C ARG A 28 2.27 -48.88 3.59
N PHE A 29 2.76 -49.89 4.30
CA PHE A 29 4.20 -50.21 4.32
C PHE A 29 4.59 -51.60 3.81
N SER A 30 3.62 -52.48 3.51
CA SER A 30 3.90 -53.84 3.00
C SER A 30 4.72 -53.87 1.71
N ASN A 31 4.55 -52.86 0.84
CA ASN A 31 5.27 -52.75 -0.43
C ASN A 31 6.57 -51.92 -0.33
N SER A 32 6.98 -51.51 0.88
CA SER A 32 8.17 -50.68 1.07
C SER A 32 9.46 -51.50 1.04
N THR A 33 10.47 -50.99 0.35
CA THR A 33 11.82 -51.58 0.29
C THR A 33 12.75 -51.16 1.44
N LYS A 34 12.35 -50.19 2.27
CA LYS A 34 13.12 -49.76 3.45
C LYS A 34 13.08 -50.81 4.58
N GLU A 35 14.25 -51.15 5.13
CA GLU A 35 14.40 -52.15 6.22
C GLU A 35 13.58 -51.79 7.46
N ASP A 36 13.57 -50.53 7.90
CA ASP A 36 12.76 -50.08 9.05
C ASP A 36 11.25 -50.32 8.86
N HIS A 37 10.75 -50.19 7.63
CA HIS A 37 9.34 -50.45 7.32
C HIS A 37 9.03 -51.95 7.32
N GLN A 38 9.96 -52.79 6.86
CA GLN A 38 9.82 -54.24 6.90
C GLN A 38 9.85 -54.77 8.34
N HIS A 39 10.75 -54.23 9.18
CA HIS A 39 10.76 -54.51 10.61
C HIS A 39 9.47 -54.06 11.29
N LEU A 40 8.94 -52.88 10.94
CA LEU A 40 7.64 -52.39 11.43
C LEU A 40 6.49 -53.35 11.09
N CYS A 41 6.39 -53.78 9.83
CA CYS A 41 5.38 -54.74 9.38
C CYS A 41 5.52 -56.11 10.08
N SER A 42 6.76 -56.58 10.28
CA SER A 42 7.01 -57.87 10.95
C SER A 42 6.58 -57.84 12.42
N VAL A 43 6.96 -56.80 13.17
CA VAL A 43 6.67 -56.72 14.61
C VAL A 43 5.19 -56.46 14.86
N ILE A 44 4.54 -55.57 14.09
CA ILE A 44 3.09 -55.32 14.24
C ILE A 44 2.28 -56.56 13.87
N GLY A 45 2.71 -57.33 12.86
CA GLY A 45 2.10 -58.60 12.47
C GLY A 45 2.21 -59.65 13.58
N ALA A 46 3.40 -59.79 14.17
CA ALA A 46 3.61 -60.68 15.31
C ALA A 46 2.78 -60.27 16.53
N MET A 47 2.70 -58.97 16.83
CA MET A 47 1.85 -58.45 17.91
C MET A 47 0.35 -58.70 17.64
N SER A 48 -0.10 -58.55 16.40
CA SER A 48 -1.49 -58.83 16.01
C SER A 48 -1.83 -60.30 16.18
N GLN A 49 -0.90 -61.21 15.83
CA GLN A 49 -1.07 -62.65 16.05
C GLN A 49 -1.14 -62.99 17.54
N GLU A 50 -0.23 -62.44 18.36
CA GLU A 50 -0.24 -62.63 19.82
C GLU A 50 -1.55 -62.14 20.46
N LEU A 51 -2.08 -61.00 20.02
CA LEU A 51 -3.38 -60.50 20.50
C LEU A 51 -4.53 -61.44 20.14
N LYS A 52 -4.51 -62.05 18.94
CA LYS A 52 -5.50 -63.04 18.52
C LYS A 52 -5.39 -64.33 19.34
N ASP A 53 -4.16 -64.81 19.57
CA ASP A 53 -3.90 -66.02 20.34
C ASP A 53 -4.34 -65.88 21.81
N GLN A 54 -4.27 -64.66 22.36
CA GLN A 54 -4.76 -64.32 23.71
C GLN A 54 -6.26 -63.94 23.77
N ASN A 55 -7.02 -64.05 22.68
CA ASN A 55 -8.42 -63.60 22.57
C ASN A 55 -8.65 -62.12 22.96
N LEU A 56 -7.67 -61.25 22.72
CA LEU A 56 -7.76 -59.81 22.98
C LEU A 56 -8.23 -59.05 21.72
N PRO A 57 -9.00 -57.95 21.86
CA PRO A 57 -9.45 -57.17 20.72
C PRO A 57 -8.30 -56.41 20.06
N SER A 58 -8.28 -56.35 18.72
CA SER A 58 -7.32 -55.56 17.91
C SER A 58 -7.56 -54.05 18.01
N SER A 59 -7.62 -53.53 19.24
CA SER A 59 -7.84 -52.13 19.57
C SER A 59 -6.51 -51.39 19.78
N PRO A 60 -6.45 -50.06 19.58
CA PRO A 60 -5.27 -49.26 19.92
C PRO A 60 -4.80 -49.48 21.37
N VAL A 61 -5.71 -49.67 22.31
CA VAL A 61 -5.38 -49.95 23.72
C VAL A 61 -4.66 -51.29 23.89
N ALA A 62 -5.04 -52.31 23.13
CA ALA A 62 -4.41 -53.62 23.17
C ALA A 62 -3.00 -53.59 22.57
N TYR A 63 -2.81 -52.93 21.42
CA TYR A 63 -1.48 -52.71 20.84
C TYR A 63 -0.58 -51.87 21.77
N PHE A 64 -1.13 -50.87 22.46
CA PHE A 64 -0.41 -50.12 23.48
C PHE A 64 0.08 -51.00 24.63
N GLY A 65 -0.80 -51.85 25.18
CA GLY A 65 -0.46 -52.77 26.26
C GLY A 65 0.63 -53.77 25.84
N ALA A 66 0.48 -54.36 24.66
CA ALA A 66 1.44 -55.31 24.09
C ALA A 66 2.81 -54.66 23.81
N ALA A 67 2.82 -53.44 23.26
CA ALA A 67 4.06 -52.69 23.00
C ALA A 67 4.78 -52.37 24.31
N CYS A 68 4.06 -51.86 25.31
CA CYS A 68 4.62 -51.52 26.61
C CYS A 68 5.17 -52.75 27.35
N SER A 69 4.44 -53.87 27.34
CA SER A 69 4.89 -55.10 28.00
C SER A 69 6.13 -55.70 27.32
N SER A 70 6.17 -55.69 25.99
CA SER A 70 7.32 -56.16 25.23
C SER A 70 8.54 -55.27 25.48
N LEU A 71 8.33 -53.95 25.49
CA LEU A 71 9.40 -52.98 25.74
C LEU A 71 9.91 -53.05 27.19
N ASP A 72 9.05 -53.26 28.18
CA ASP A 72 9.44 -53.41 29.59
C ASP A 72 10.28 -54.67 29.81
N ARG A 73 9.93 -55.79 29.14
CA ARG A 73 10.75 -57.00 29.15
C ARG A 73 12.14 -56.76 28.54
N LEU A 74 12.18 -56.13 27.36
CA LEU A 74 13.44 -55.84 26.66
C LEU A 74 14.31 -54.81 27.41
N ALA A 75 13.70 -53.94 28.24
CA ALA A 75 14.44 -52.97 29.02
C ALA A 75 15.33 -53.58 30.12
N PHE A 76 15.13 -54.85 30.48
CA PHE A 76 15.98 -55.59 31.42
C PHE A 76 17.01 -56.51 30.74
N GLU A 77 16.96 -56.64 29.42
CA GLU A 77 17.95 -57.41 28.66
C GLU A 77 19.24 -56.61 28.44
N LEU A 78 20.39 -57.28 28.50
CA LEU A 78 21.71 -56.65 28.37
C LEU A 78 22.00 -56.15 26.94
N ASP A 79 21.43 -56.79 25.93
CA ASP A 79 21.62 -56.44 24.51
C ASP A 79 20.33 -56.72 23.71
N PRO A 80 19.27 -55.91 23.88
CA PRO A 80 18.01 -56.10 23.17
C PRO A 80 18.19 -55.76 21.68
N PRO A 81 17.55 -56.51 20.75
CA PRO A 81 17.67 -56.22 19.33
C PRO A 81 17.20 -54.80 18.99
N ALA A 82 18.13 -53.94 18.54
CA ALA A 82 17.88 -52.50 18.35
C ALA A 82 16.72 -52.20 17.37
N TYR A 83 16.53 -53.03 16.34
CA TYR A 83 15.41 -52.90 15.40
C TYR A 83 14.05 -53.18 16.05
N VAL A 84 13.98 -54.12 17.00
CA VAL A 84 12.75 -54.44 17.74
C VAL A 84 12.40 -53.29 18.67
N VAL A 85 13.38 -52.75 19.41
CA VAL A 85 13.18 -51.59 20.29
C VAL A 85 12.73 -50.35 19.49
N ASN A 86 13.37 -50.07 18.35
CA ASN A 86 12.97 -49.00 17.43
C ASN A 86 11.51 -49.16 16.97
N THR A 87 11.16 -50.37 16.58
CA THR A 87 9.83 -50.69 16.07
C THR A 87 8.75 -50.56 17.15
N LEU A 88 9.01 -51.07 18.35
CA LEU A 88 8.09 -50.96 19.49
C LEU A 88 7.86 -49.51 19.91
N LEU A 89 8.91 -48.67 19.94
CA LEU A 89 8.79 -47.24 20.21
C LEU A 89 8.04 -46.49 19.09
N THR A 90 8.21 -46.91 17.84
CA THR A 90 7.49 -46.34 16.69
C THR A 90 6.01 -46.70 16.74
N ILE A 91 5.68 -47.96 17.05
CA ILE A 91 4.29 -48.39 17.30
C ILE A 91 3.69 -47.61 18.46
N LEU A 92 4.41 -47.46 19.57
CA LEU A 92 3.98 -46.69 20.73
C LEU A 92 3.66 -45.23 20.35
N HIS A 93 4.51 -44.58 19.55
CA HIS A 93 4.28 -43.23 19.05
C HIS A 93 3.00 -43.12 18.22
N LEU A 94 2.74 -44.09 17.33
CA LEU A 94 1.54 -44.13 16.48
C LEU A 94 0.25 -44.40 17.28
N VAL A 95 0.36 -45.21 18.33
CA VAL A 95 -0.80 -45.62 19.13
C VAL A 95 -1.20 -44.55 20.13
N LEU A 96 -0.25 -43.84 20.76
CA LEU A 96 -0.50 -42.89 21.85
C LEU A 96 -1.59 -41.83 21.56
N PRO A 97 -1.65 -41.20 20.36
CA PRO A 97 -2.75 -40.28 20.00
C PRO A 97 -4.13 -40.95 19.95
N ARG A 98 -4.18 -42.24 19.59
CA ARG A 98 -5.40 -43.03 19.36
C ARG A 98 -5.98 -43.64 20.64
N ILE A 99 -5.33 -43.48 21.79
CA ILE A 99 -5.79 -44.02 23.08
C ILE A 99 -6.71 -43.01 23.79
N PRO A 100 -7.85 -43.45 24.37
CA PRO A 100 -8.71 -42.61 25.20
C PRO A 100 -7.95 -41.92 26.36
N PRO A 101 -8.25 -40.65 26.68
CA PRO A 101 -7.51 -39.87 27.69
C PRO A 101 -7.55 -40.50 29.09
N ALA A 102 -8.63 -41.20 29.45
CA ALA A 102 -8.76 -41.89 30.73
C ALA A 102 -7.71 -43.01 30.93
N ILE A 103 -7.44 -43.77 29.87
CA ILE A 103 -6.44 -44.86 29.88
C ILE A 103 -5.04 -44.27 29.88
N ARG A 104 -4.83 -43.22 29.09
CA ARG A 104 -3.57 -42.47 29.03
C ARG A 104 -3.15 -41.96 30.41
N LYS A 105 -4.08 -41.35 31.16
CA LYS A 105 -3.84 -40.88 32.53
C LYS A 105 -3.51 -42.03 33.48
N LYS A 106 -4.28 -43.12 33.47
CA LYS A 106 -4.10 -44.26 34.38
C LYS A 106 -2.76 -44.98 34.20
N LYS A 107 -2.22 -44.99 32.98
CA LYS A 107 -0.96 -45.66 32.63
C LYS A 107 0.20 -44.69 32.43
N ALA A 108 0.01 -43.40 32.69
CA ALA A 108 1.00 -42.37 32.40
C ALA A 108 2.29 -42.58 33.19
N ASP A 109 2.21 -42.91 34.48
CA ASP A 109 3.42 -43.02 35.34
C ASP A 109 4.26 -44.25 35.01
N PHE A 110 3.60 -45.39 34.79
CA PHE A 110 4.26 -46.59 34.28
C PHE A 110 4.97 -46.34 32.95
N LEU A 111 4.30 -45.66 32.02
CA LEU A 111 4.90 -45.33 30.73
C LEU A 111 6.03 -44.31 30.86
N SER A 112 5.91 -43.34 31.76
CA SER A 112 6.97 -42.39 32.05
C SER A 112 8.24 -43.11 32.51
N GLU A 113 8.12 -44.01 33.49
CA GLU A 113 9.24 -44.80 34.01
C GLU A 113 9.87 -45.69 32.95
N LEU A 114 9.03 -46.34 32.13
CA LEU A 114 9.48 -47.19 31.02
C LEU A 114 10.27 -46.39 29.98
N LEU A 115 9.75 -45.24 29.54
CA LEU A 115 10.44 -44.39 28.56
C LEU A 115 11.75 -43.83 29.12
N VAL A 116 11.77 -43.38 30.38
CA VAL A 116 13.00 -42.90 31.04
C VAL A 116 14.03 -44.01 31.12
N ARG A 117 13.63 -45.25 31.45
CA ARG A 117 14.53 -46.40 31.53
C ARG A 117 15.13 -46.75 30.16
N VAL A 118 14.27 -46.87 29.15
CA VAL A 118 14.66 -47.25 27.79
C VAL A 118 15.57 -46.17 27.18
N LEU A 119 15.17 -44.89 27.24
CA LEU A 119 15.90 -43.79 26.62
C LEU A 119 17.24 -43.46 27.28
N ARG A 120 17.51 -43.97 28.49
CA ARG A 120 18.83 -43.88 29.14
C ARG A 120 19.82 -44.95 28.67
N SER A 121 19.38 -45.93 27.88
CA SER A 121 20.27 -46.96 27.34
C SER A 121 21.18 -46.37 26.25
N PRO A 122 22.51 -46.59 26.31
CA PRO A 122 23.48 -46.00 25.38
C PRO A 122 23.44 -46.63 23.96
N LEU A 123 22.79 -47.79 23.79
CA LEU A 123 22.82 -48.60 22.56
C LEU A 123 21.63 -48.36 21.60
N LEU A 124 20.88 -47.27 21.78
CA LEU A 124 19.68 -47.00 20.97
C LEU A 124 20.01 -46.46 19.58
N SER A 125 19.32 -47.00 18.56
CA SER A 125 19.34 -46.47 17.20
C SER A 125 18.74 -45.06 17.11
N VAL A 126 19.08 -44.32 16.06
CA VAL A 126 18.56 -42.96 15.82
C VAL A 126 17.03 -42.93 15.76
N GLY A 127 16.42 -43.89 15.07
CA GLY A 127 14.97 -44.03 14.97
C GLY A 127 14.31 -44.29 16.33
N ALA A 128 14.91 -45.15 17.15
CA ALA A 128 14.38 -45.50 18.46
C ALA A 128 14.32 -44.27 19.38
N VAL A 129 15.40 -43.48 19.40
CA VAL A 129 15.44 -42.25 20.19
C VAL A 129 14.43 -41.22 19.67
N ILE A 130 14.32 -41.01 18.35
CA ILE A 130 13.34 -40.07 17.76
C ILE A 130 11.91 -40.46 18.15
N SER A 131 11.52 -41.73 17.96
CA SER A 131 10.19 -42.22 18.30
C SER A 131 9.92 -42.14 19.81
N GLY A 132 10.92 -42.46 20.65
CA GLY A 132 10.81 -42.32 22.09
C GLY A 132 10.70 -40.87 22.58
N LEU A 133 11.44 -39.92 21.98
CA LEU A 133 11.31 -38.49 22.25
C LEU A 133 9.90 -37.97 21.89
N LYS A 134 9.35 -38.41 20.75
CA LYS A 134 7.97 -38.10 20.35
C LYS A 134 6.94 -38.65 21.34
N CYS A 135 7.15 -39.88 21.85
CA CYS A 135 6.31 -40.45 22.92
C CYS A 135 6.39 -39.59 24.19
N THR A 136 7.60 -39.21 24.60
CA THR A 136 7.84 -38.35 25.77
C THR A 136 7.14 -37.00 25.64
N SER A 137 7.28 -36.32 24.50
CA SER A 137 6.61 -35.04 24.24
C SER A 137 5.09 -35.17 24.24
N HIS A 138 4.54 -36.24 23.66
CA HIS A 138 3.10 -36.50 23.70
C HIS A 138 2.57 -36.61 25.14
N LEU A 139 3.27 -37.35 26.00
CA LEU A 139 2.88 -37.50 27.42
C LEU A 139 2.99 -36.19 28.20
N LEU A 140 4.02 -35.37 27.92
CA LEU A 140 4.16 -34.05 28.53
C LEU A 140 3.04 -33.09 28.11
N ASN A 141 2.60 -33.17 26.85
CA ASN A 141 1.64 -32.23 26.26
C ASN A 141 0.17 -32.54 26.61
N ASN A 142 -0.14 -33.76 27.06
CA ASN A 142 -1.53 -34.24 27.25
C ASN A 142 -1.87 -34.64 28.70
N ARG A 143 -1.05 -34.26 29.66
CA ARG A 143 -1.37 -34.43 31.09
C ARG A 143 -1.99 -33.10 31.60
N ASP A 144 -3.17 -33.19 32.23
CA ASP A 144 -3.86 -32.01 32.78
C ASP A 144 -3.16 -31.54 34.07
N ALA A 145 -2.93 -30.22 34.18
CA ALA A 145 -2.40 -29.44 35.33
C ALA A 145 -1.62 -30.24 36.39
N ILE A 146 -0.29 -30.30 36.22
CA ILE A 146 0.58 -31.27 36.88
C ILE A 146 1.56 -30.56 37.83
N ASN A 147 1.87 -31.20 38.95
CA ASN A 147 3.00 -30.79 39.79
C ASN A 147 4.32 -31.09 39.05
N TRP A 148 5.31 -30.20 39.13
CA TRP A 148 6.60 -30.39 38.46
C TRP A 148 7.26 -31.76 38.72
N SER A 149 7.06 -32.33 39.91
CA SER A 149 7.54 -33.66 40.31
C SER A 149 7.19 -34.76 39.33
N ASP A 150 6.01 -34.71 38.71
CA ASP A 150 5.48 -35.84 37.95
C ASP A 150 5.99 -35.83 36.50
N ILE A 151 6.56 -34.70 36.06
CA ILE A 151 7.11 -34.54 34.71
C ILE A 151 8.61 -34.30 34.67
N CYS A 152 9.25 -33.97 35.80
CA CYS A 152 10.66 -33.56 35.82
C CYS A 152 11.60 -34.63 35.24
N HIS A 153 11.28 -35.91 35.45
CA HIS A 153 12.06 -37.02 34.91
C HIS A 153 11.93 -37.15 33.39
N LEU A 154 10.72 -37.00 32.85
CA LEU A 154 10.48 -37.03 31.40
C LEU A 154 11.05 -35.81 30.70
N TYR A 155 10.85 -34.62 31.27
CA TYR A 155 11.43 -33.39 30.75
C TYR A 155 12.97 -33.45 30.81
N GLY A 156 13.53 -34.03 31.88
CA GLY A 156 14.97 -34.29 32.01
C GLY A 156 15.54 -35.19 30.92
N VAL A 157 14.74 -36.12 30.36
CA VAL A 157 15.16 -36.91 29.19
C VAL A 157 15.27 -36.02 27.95
N LEU A 158 14.28 -35.18 27.66
CA LEU A 158 14.35 -34.25 26.53
C LEU A 158 15.60 -33.34 26.63
N LEU A 159 15.80 -32.78 27.82
CA LEU A 159 16.97 -31.96 28.16
C LEU A 159 18.29 -32.72 27.95
N GLY A 160 18.36 -34.01 28.26
CA GLY A 160 19.55 -34.84 28.06
C GLY A 160 19.96 -35.01 26.58
N PHE A 161 19.01 -34.91 25.66
CA PHE A 161 19.26 -35.02 24.21
C PHE A 161 19.46 -33.65 23.51
N LEU A 162 19.47 -32.53 24.26
CA LEU A 162 19.72 -31.19 23.72
C LEU A 162 21.07 -31.07 23.02
N THR A 163 22.08 -31.74 23.57
CA THR A 163 23.48 -31.70 23.13
C THR A 163 23.94 -32.99 22.45
N ASP A 164 23.00 -33.85 22.03
CA ASP A 164 23.33 -35.12 21.36
C ASP A 164 24.14 -34.87 20.08
N SER A 165 25.16 -35.69 19.85
CA SER A 165 26.05 -35.55 18.69
C SER A 165 25.33 -35.82 17.36
N ARG A 166 24.26 -36.62 17.36
CA ARG A 166 23.50 -37.03 16.17
C ARG A 166 22.49 -35.92 15.80
N PRO A 167 22.61 -35.29 14.61
CA PRO A 167 21.81 -34.11 14.25
C PRO A 167 20.29 -34.37 14.20
N LYS A 168 19.87 -35.55 13.73
CA LYS A 168 18.43 -35.91 13.65
C LYS A 168 17.79 -36.07 15.03
N VAL A 169 18.50 -36.68 15.98
CA VAL A 169 18.05 -36.85 17.38
C VAL A 169 17.96 -35.49 18.06
N ARG A 170 19.01 -34.68 17.93
CA ARG A 170 19.08 -33.34 18.50
C ARG A 170 17.95 -32.44 17.99
N ARG A 171 17.74 -32.37 16.67
CA ARG A 171 16.64 -31.61 16.06
C ARG A 171 15.28 -32.06 16.58
N GLN A 172 15.06 -33.37 16.72
CA GLN A 172 13.82 -33.88 17.30
C GLN A 172 13.65 -33.47 18.77
N SER A 173 14.72 -33.49 19.56
CA SER A 173 14.67 -33.00 20.95
C SER A 173 14.29 -31.52 21.03
N HIS A 174 14.88 -30.67 20.18
CA HIS A 174 14.56 -29.24 20.11
C HIS A 174 13.08 -28.99 19.80
N VAL A 175 12.54 -29.70 18.81
CA VAL A 175 11.10 -29.65 18.47
C VAL A 175 10.23 -30.10 19.63
N CYS A 176 10.56 -31.23 20.27
CA CYS A 176 9.82 -31.75 21.42
C CYS A 176 9.82 -30.78 22.61
N LEU A 177 10.94 -30.09 22.86
CA LEU A 177 11.05 -29.08 23.91
C LEU A 177 10.20 -27.85 23.62
N ARG A 178 10.26 -27.32 22.38
CA ARG A 178 9.40 -26.22 21.95
C ARG A 178 7.93 -26.58 22.15
N ASP A 179 7.50 -27.75 21.68
CA ASP A 179 6.11 -28.18 21.78
C ASP A 179 5.67 -28.29 23.25
N SER A 180 6.52 -28.82 24.13
CA SER A 180 6.24 -28.85 25.56
C SER A 180 6.20 -27.46 26.21
N LEU A 181 7.12 -26.55 25.88
CA LEU A 181 7.07 -25.16 26.38
C LEU A 181 5.81 -24.42 25.91
N SER A 182 5.34 -24.68 24.68
CA SER A 182 4.11 -24.08 24.17
C SER A 182 2.88 -24.52 24.97
N ARG A 183 2.88 -25.77 25.48
CA ARG A 183 1.81 -26.30 26.33
C ARG A 183 1.93 -25.86 27.78
N PHE A 184 3.13 -25.58 28.26
CA PHE A 184 3.35 -25.10 29.63
C PHE A 184 3.03 -23.61 29.81
N GLN A 185 2.71 -22.87 28.74
CA GLN A 185 2.28 -21.47 28.86
C GLN A 185 1.16 -21.33 29.88
N GLU A 186 1.25 -20.30 30.72
CA GLU A 186 0.26 -19.98 31.77
C GLU A 186 0.10 -21.04 32.88
N THR A 187 1.02 -22.02 32.97
CA THR A 187 1.03 -23.04 34.04
C THR A 187 2.18 -22.84 35.05
N SER A 188 2.05 -23.41 36.26
CA SER A 188 3.10 -23.38 37.30
C SER A 188 4.38 -24.16 36.92
N VAL A 189 4.29 -25.00 35.90
CA VAL A 189 5.33 -25.89 35.40
C VAL A 189 6.35 -25.16 34.52
N LEU A 190 5.97 -24.02 33.93
CA LEU A 190 6.80 -23.26 32.99
C LEU A 190 8.13 -22.81 33.62
N ALA A 191 8.08 -22.30 34.85
CA ALA A 191 9.28 -21.74 35.48
C ALA A 191 10.36 -22.80 35.75
N PRO A 192 10.06 -23.97 36.33
CA PRO A 192 11.03 -25.08 36.42
C PRO A 192 11.51 -25.61 35.06
N ALA A 193 10.63 -25.65 34.04
CA ALA A 193 11.00 -26.09 32.69
C ALA A 193 12.03 -25.16 32.03
N CYS A 194 11.83 -23.85 32.17
CA CYS A 194 12.76 -22.83 31.70
C CYS A 194 14.09 -22.90 32.48
N GLU A 195 14.04 -23.09 33.79
CA GLU A 195 15.21 -23.25 34.64
C GLU A 195 16.10 -24.42 34.20
N GLY A 196 15.50 -25.54 33.78
CA GLY A 196 16.23 -26.70 33.27
C GLY A 196 17.05 -26.39 32.01
N ILE A 197 16.48 -25.63 31.06
CA ILE A 197 17.19 -25.18 29.85
C ILE A 197 18.33 -24.22 30.23
N THR A 198 18.05 -23.24 31.10
CA THR A 198 19.05 -22.26 31.55
C THR A 198 20.22 -22.95 32.27
N LYS A 199 19.96 -23.92 33.15
CA LYS A 199 21.03 -24.66 33.86
C LYS A 199 21.93 -25.48 32.92
N ILE A 200 21.37 -26.08 31.88
CA ILE A 200 22.17 -26.81 30.88
C ILE A 200 23.04 -25.84 30.10
N PHE A 201 22.48 -24.68 29.73
CA PHE A 201 23.24 -23.63 29.08
C PHE A 201 24.39 -23.11 29.95
N GLU A 202 24.13 -22.78 31.22
CA GLU A 202 25.14 -22.38 32.21
C GLU A 202 26.24 -23.44 32.38
N LYS A 203 25.85 -24.72 32.47
CA LYS A 203 26.79 -25.84 32.58
C LYS A 203 27.71 -25.92 31.35
N SER A 204 27.15 -25.86 30.14
CA SER A 204 27.97 -25.91 28.91
C SER A 204 28.85 -24.67 28.75
N LEU A 205 28.40 -23.48 29.20
CA LEU A 205 29.23 -22.27 29.26
C LEU A 205 30.45 -22.45 30.18
N LEU A 206 30.26 -23.01 31.39
CA LEU A 206 31.35 -23.30 32.32
C LEU A 206 32.34 -24.33 31.75
N MET A 207 31.83 -25.37 31.09
CA MET A 207 32.67 -26.41 30.47
C MET A 207 33.49 -25.86 29.29
N ALA A 208 32.96 -24.90 28.53
CA ALA A 208 33.69 -24.24 27.46
C ALA A 208 34.78 -23.30 27.99
N GLY A 209 34.51 -22.57 29.08
CA GLY A 209 35.48 -21.65 29.70
C GLY A 209 36.62 -22.33 30.47
N GLY A 210 36.46 -23.59 30.87
CA GLY A 210 37.46 -24.37 31.63
C GLY A 210 38.39 -25.26 30.80
N SER A 211 38.29 -25.26 29.47
CA SER A 211 39.06 -26.17 28.61
C SER A 211 40.51 -25.67 28.42
N ASN A 212 41.46 -26.35 29.07
CA ASN A 212 42.90 -26.13 28.88
C ASN A 212 43.34 -26.43 27.43
N VAL A 213 44.27 -25.64 26.91
CA VAL A 213 44.81 -25.64 25.53
C VAL A 213 45.47 -26.98 25.10
N ASN A 214 45.62 -27.96 26.00
CA ASN A 214 46.33 -29.22 25.77
C ASN A 214 45.44 -30.48 25.69
N ALA A 215 44.12 -30.34 25.56
CA ALA A 215 43.24 -31.50 25.34
C ALA A 215 43.18 -31.88 23.84
N THR A 216 43.51 -33.13 23.51
CA THR A 216 43.46 -33.72 22.16
C THR A 216 42.04 -33.91 21.61
N GLU A 217 41.01 -33.69 22.43
CA GLU A 217 39.63 -33.57 22.01
C GLU A 217 39.30 -32.09 21.97
N GLY A 218 38.87 -31.55 20.82
CA GLY A 218 38.43 -30.16 20.72
C GLY A 218 37.38 -29.81 21.79
N PRO A 219 37.15 -28.52 22.10
CA PRO A 219 36.36 -28.11 23.26
C PRO A 219 34.91 -28.56 23.09
N LYS A 220 34.57 -29.76 23.59
CA LYS A 220 33.23 -30.37 23.53
C LYS A 220 32.16 -29.38 24.03
N GLY A 221 32.48 -28.60 25.07
CA GLY A 221 31.62 -27.53 25.59
C GLY A 221 31.28 -26.42 24.58
N ALA A 222 32.20 -26.04 23.70
CA ALA A 222 31.93 -25.00 22.68
C ALA A 222 30.92 -25.49 21.62
N GLN A 223 31.02 -26.76 21.24
CA GLN A 223 30.08 -27.38 20.30
C GLN A 223 28.69 -27.56 20.93
N GLU A 224 28.63 -27.94 22.22
CA GLU A 224 27.39 -28.01 22.99
C GLU A 224 26.68 -26.65 23.07
N ILE A 225 27.42 -25.55 23.24
CA ILE A 225 26.85 -24.19 23.23
C ILE A 225 26.14 -23.91 21.91
N LEU A 226 26.75 -24.22 20.77
CA LEU A 226 26.13 -24.01 19.45
C LEU A 226 24.81 -24.80 19.30
N TYR A 227 24.77 -26.02 19.84
CA TYR A 227 23.59 -26.87 19.86
C TYR A 227 22.47 -26.32 20.75
N ILE A 228 22.82 -25.75 21.90
CA ILE A 228 21.83 -25.12 22.79
C ILE A 228 21.32 -23.82 22.18
N LEU A 229 22.16 -23.03 21.52
CA LEU A 229 21.75 -21.83 20.79
C LEU A 229 20.76 -22.16 19.66
N ASP A 230 20.93 -23.29 18.96
CA ASP A 230 19.93 -23.79 17.99
C ASP A 230 18.58 -24.08 18.65
N ALA A 231 18.58 -24.68 19.84
CA ALA A 231 17.34 -24.95 20.57
C ALA A 231 16.67 -23.65 21.03
N LEU A 232 17.45 -22.69 21.52
CA LEU A 232 16.98 -21.39 22.01
C LEU A 232 16.31 -20.56 20.92
N LYS A 233 16.67 -20.76 19.65
CA LYS A 233 16.01 -20.10 18.51
C LYS A 233 14.48 -20.23 18.57
N GLU A 234 13.96 -21.44 18.83
CA GLU A 234 12.52 -21.70 18.89
C GLU A 234 11.96 -21.70 20.32
N CYS A 235 12.80 -21.96 21.33
CA CYS A 235 12.36 -22.05 22.72
C CYS A 235 12.29 -20.68 23.42
N LEU A 236 13.19 -19.75 23.09
CA LEU A 236 13.32 -18.47 23.80
C LEU A 236 12.03 -17.63 23.80
N PRO A 237 11.24 -17.55 22.71
CA PRO A 237 9.95 -16.84 22.72
C PRO A 237 8.89 -17.46 23.62
N LEU A 238 9.06 -18.73 24.01
CA LEU A 238 8.14 -19.48 24.88
C LEU A 238 8.61 -19.49 26.35
N MET A 239 9.77 -18.91 26.65
CA MET A 239 10.29 -18.89 28.02
C MET A 239 9.69 -17.72 28.82
N SER A 240 9.63 -17.88 30.14
CA SER A 240 9.18 -16.78 31.01
C SER A 240 10.23 -15.66 31.05
N ILE A 241 9.75 -14.42 31.24
CA ILE A 241 10.59 -13.21 31.17
C ILE A 241 11.84 -13.26 32.05
N LYS A 242 11.76 -13.89 33.23
CA LYS A 242 12.88 -14.07 34.16
C LYS A 242 14.04 -14.81 33.48
N TYR A 243 13.75 -15.96 32.87
CA TYR A 243 14.78 -16.81 32.27
C TYR A 243 15.21 -16.28 30.90
N THR A 244 14.29 -15.71 30.11
CA THR A 244 14.65 -14.98 28.88
C THR A 244 15.67 -13.89 29.19
N THR A 245 15.43 -13.08 30.23
CA THR A 245 16.38 -12.03 30.65
C THR A 245 17.75 -12.59 31.05
N SER A 246 17.79 -13.74 31.75
CA SER A 246 19.06 -14.41 32.06
C SER A 246 19.80 -14.87 30.80
N ILE A 247 19.10 -15.50 29.85
CA ILE A 247 19.70 -15.94 28.58
C ILE A 247 20.23 -14.75 27.77
N LEU A 248 19.48 -13.63 27.72
CA LEU A 248 19.94 -12.41 27.03
C LEU A 248 21.22 -11.84 27.64
N LYS A 249 21.40 -11.91 28.97
CA LYS A 249 22.66 -11.50 29.62
C LYS A 249 23.83 -12.38 29.19
N TYR A 250 23.62 -13.70 29.07
CA TYR A 250 24.65 -14.60 28.55
C TYR A 250 24.94 -14.37 27.07
N TYR A 251 23.92 -14.03 26.26
CA TYR A 251 24.13 -13.67 24.86
C TYR A 251 25.09 -12.48 24.73
N LYS A 252 24.99 -11.49 25.63
CA LYS A 252 25.89 -10.33 25.63
C LYS A 252 27.35 -10.76 25.81
N SER A 253 27.63 -11.56 26.84
CA SER A 253 28.97 -12.09 27.09
C SER A 253 29.50 -12.95 25.95
N LEU A 254 28.62 -13.67 25.24
CA LEU A 254 29.01 -14.47 24.08
C LEU A 254 29.30 -13.61 22.83
N LEU A 255 28.60 -12.48 22.65
CA LEU A 255 28.85 -11.55 21.55
C LEU A 255 30.22 -10.86 21.69
N GLU A 256 30.69 -10.62 22.92
CA GLU A 256 32.03 -10.09 23.21
C GLU A 256 33.18 -11.01 22.72
N LEU A 257 32.89 -12.27 22.40
CA LEU A 257 33.88 -13.20 21.83
C LEU A 257 34.13 -13.00 20.33
N HIS A 258 33.30 -12.20 19.65
CA HIS A 258 33.39 -11.90 18.21
C HIS A 258 33.47 -13.15 17.30
N GLN A 259 32.81 -14.25 17.68
CA GLN A 259 32.79 -15.49 16.90
C GLN A 259 31.59 -15.51 15.91
N PRO A 260 31.81 -15.51 14.58
CA PRO A 260 30.73 -15.36 13.59
C PRO A 260 29.61 -16.41 13.70
N LEU A 261 29.97 -17.67 13.98
CA LEU A 261 29.00 -18.76 14.13
C LEU A 261 28.09 -18.55 15.35
N VAL A 262 28.64 -18.01 16.45
CA VAL A 262 27.89 -17.74 17.69
C VAL A 262 26.98 -16.53 17.46
N THR A 263 27.52 -15.45 16.90
CA THR A 263 26.77 -14.22 16.56
C THR A 263 25.59 -14.52 15.64
N ARG A 264 25.76 -15.38 14.63
CA ARG A 264 24.67 -15.79 13.72
C ARG A 264 23.52 -16.48 14.44
N ARG A 265 23.81 -17.37 15.40
CA ARG A 265 22.77 -18.12 16.15
C ARG A 265 22.06 -17.26 17.18
N ILE A 266 22.80 -16.34 17.80
CA ILE A 266 22.24 -15.33 18.70
C ILE A 266 21.30 -14.39 17.92
N THR A 267 21.75 -13.83 16.80
CA THR A 267 20.95 -12.92 15.97
C THR A 267 19.68 -13.57 15.44
N ASP A 268 19.73 -14.82 14.98
CA ASP A 268 18.55 -15.61 14.57
C ASP A 268 17.53 -15.77 15.70
N SER A 269 18.01 -16.06 16.92
CA SER A 269 17.15 -16.21 18.10
C SER A 269 16.50 -14.88 18.49
N LEU A 270 17.28 -13.79 18.47
CA LEU A 270 16.78 -12.44 18.77
C LEU A 270 15.79 -11.95 17.73
N TYR A 271 16.02 -12.26 16.45
CA TYR A 271 15.13 -11.87 15.37
C TYR A 271 13.74 -12.48 15.56
N LEU A 272 13.65 -13.79 15.84
CA LEU A 272 12.37 -14.46 16.15
C LEU A 272 11.73 -13.92 17.43
N LEU A 273 12.54 -13.61 18.45
CA LEU A 273 12.05 -13.00 19.70
C LEU A 273 11.37 -11.65 19.45
N CYS A 274 11.98 -10.80 18.60
CA CYS A 274 11.47 -9.47 18.29
C CYS A 274 10.28 -9.50 17.31
N LEU A 275 10.20 -10.52 16.45
CA LEU A 275 9.08 -10.68 15.50
C LEU A 275 7.73 -10.91 16.18
N VAL A 276 7.69 -11.41 17.43
CA VAL A 276 6.44 -11.66 18.16
C VAL A 276 6.01 -10.41 18.94
N PRO A 277 4.98 -9.66 18.50
CA PRO A 277 4.66 -8.34 19.10
C PRO A 277 4.14 -8.44 20.54
N ALA A 278 3.41 -9.50 20.87
CA ALA A 278 2.79 -9.68 22.20
C ALA A 278 3.76 -10.13 23.31
N LEU A 279 4.98 -10.53 22.96
CA LEU A 279 5.92 -11.13 23.93
C LEU A 279 6.57 -10.08 24.83
N ALA A 280 6.51 -10.28 26.16
CA ALA A 280 7.20 -9.41 27.12
C ALA A 280 8.70 -9.79 27.25
N VAL A 281 9.59 -8.82 27.08
CA VAL A 281 11.05 -8.97 27.16
C VAL A 281 11.61 -7.81 27.99
N SER A 282 12.71 -8.02 28.72
CA SER A 282 13.42 -6.94 29.41
C SER A 282 13.95 -5.92 28.38
N PRO A 283 13.51 -4.65 28.44
CA PRO A 283 13.97 -3.62 27.52
C PRO A 283 15.47 -3.36 27.62
N GLU A 284 16.02 -3.35 28.83
CA GLU A 284 17.43 -3.04 29.07
C GLU A 284 18.35 -4.13 28.50
N ALA A 285 18.01 -5.41 28.73
CA ALA A 285 18.79 -6.53 28.22
C ALA A 285 18.74 -6.62 26.69
N LEU A 286 17.58 -6.33 26.08
CA LEU A 286 17.45 -6.31 24.63
C LEU A 286 18.23 -5.15 24.01
N LEU A 287 18.15 -3.95 24.59
CA LEU A 287 18.87 -2.77 24.11
C LEU A 287 20.38 -2.96 24.15
N ASP A 288 20.91 -3.50 25.24
CA ASP A 288 22.33 -3.82 25.39
C ASP A 288 22.83 -4.74 24.26
N LEU A 289 22.03 -5.72 23.85
CA LEU A 289 22.38 -6.64 22.76
C LEU A 289 22.34 -5.96 21.40
N LEU A 290 21.32 -5.13 21.13
CA LEU A 290 21.23 -4.35 19.89
C LEU A 290 22.39 -3.36 19.77
N ASP A 291 22.81 -2.76 20.88
CA ASP A 291 24.00 -1.91 20.95
C ASP A 291 25.29 -2.69 20.64
N SER A 292 25.48 -3.87 21.26
CA SER A 292 26.64 -4.73 20.98
C SER A 292 26.70 -5.15 19.51
N ILE A 293 25.57 -5.47 18.90
CA ILE A 293 25.49 -5.82 17.48
C ILE A 293 25.79 -4.61 16.60
N SER A 294 25.26 -3.43 16.95
CA SER A 294 25.55 -2.18 16.24
C SER A 294 27.05 -1.87 16.22
N LEU A 295 27.71 -2.00 17.37
CA LEU A 295 29.16 -1.79 17.49
C LEU A 295 29.99 -2.85 16.74
N SER A 296 29.50 -4.08 16.60
CA SER A 296 30.22 -5.14 15.88
C SER A 296 30.24 -4.97 14.36
N VAL A 297 29.23 -4.29 13.81
CA VAL A 297 29.11 -4.05 12.37
C VAL A 297 30.06 -2.94 11.90
N SER A 298 30.26 -1.91 12.71
CA SER A 298 31.10 -0.75 12.36
C SER A 298 32.61 -1.02 12.37
N THR A 299 33.05 -2.21 12.79
CA THR A 299 34.48 -2.60 12.86
C THR A 299 35.04 -3.27 11.59
N ASN A 300 34.40 -3.09 10.42
CA ASN A 300 34.89 -3.38 9.06
C ASN A 300 35.26 -4.83 8.65
N GLU A 301 35.11 -5.85 9.49
CA GLU A 301 35.33 -7.26 9.11
C GLU A 301 34.08 -8.12 9.33
N THR A 302 33.02 -7.88 8.55
CA THR A 302 31.80 -8.70 8.61
C THR A 302 31.39 -9.22 7.24
N SER A 303 30.99 -10.50 7.17
CA SER A 303 30.53 -11.12 5.92
C SER A 303 29.18 -10.52 5.48
N ALA A 304 28.89 -10.53 4.16
CA ALA A 304 27.63 -10.07 3.57
C ALA A 304 26.38 -10.53 4.35
N ASP A 305 26.35 -11.81 4.70
CA ASP A 305 25.28 -12.41 5.49
C ASP A 305 25.17 -11.75 6.88
N SER A 306 26.28 -11.61 7.59
CA SER A 306 26.29 -11.00 8.93
C SER A 306 25.71 -9.59 8.92
N VAL A 307 26.10 -8.79 7.93
CA VAL A 307 25.66 -7.39 7.81
C VAL A 307 24.16 -7.31 7.48
N THR A 308 23.70 -8.17 6.55
CA THR A 308 22.29 -8.26 6.15
C THR A 308 21.39 -8.65 7.34
N PHE A 309 21.80 -9.65 8.12
CA PHE A 309 21.04 -10.08 9.28
C PHE A 309 21.07 -9.08 10.43
N ALA A 310 22.20 -8.37 10.62
CA ALA A 310 22.26 -7.27 11.58
C ALA A 310 21.26 -6.16 11.23
N ALA A 311 21.19 -5.73 9.96
CA ALA A 311 20.19 -4.75 9.51
C ALA A 311 18.74 -5.20 9.79
N ARG A 312 18.40 -6.46 9.44
CA ARG A 312 17.07 -7.03 9.70
C ARG A 312 16.74 -7.12 11.19
N LEU A 313 17.73 -7.42 12.03
CA LEU A 313 17.54 -7.47 13.47
C LEU A 313 17.39 -6.08 14.08
N LEU A 314 18.16 -5.09 13.62
CA LEU A 314 18.01 -3.70 14.06
C LEU A 314 16.64 -3.13 13.68
N ASP A 315 16.11 -3.48 12.50
CA ASP A 315 14.74 -3.13 12.09
C ASP A 315 13.69 -3.61 13.11
N VAL A 316 13.53 -4.94 13.22
CA VAL A 316 12.49 -5.54 14.06
C VAL A 316 12.76 -5.29 15.55
N GLY A 317 14.04 -5.30 15.95
CA GLY A 317 14.49 -5.09 17.31
C GLY A 317 14.18 -3.68 17.82
N MET A 318 14.45 -2.64 17.02
CA MET A 318 14.15 -1.26 17.42
C MET A 318 12.64 -0.99 17.44
N CYS A 319 11.88 -1.52 16.48
CA CYS A 319 10.42 -1.43 16.49
C CYS A 319 9.83 -2.07 17.76
N LYS A 320 10.33 -3.26 18.14
CA LYS A 320 9.95 -3.94 19.38
C LYS A 320 10.37 -3.13 20.61
N MET A 321 11.59 -2.62 20.65
CA MET A 321 12.09 -1.79 21.76
C MET A 321 11.24 -0.54 21.96
N TYR A 322 10.81 0.10 20.88
CA TYR A 322 9.93 1.26 20.94
C TYR A 322 8.58 0.91 21.60
N SER A 323 7.99 -0.24 21.24
CA SER A 323 6.74 -0.72 21.85
C SER A 323 6.88 -1.05 23.35
N LEU A 324 8.07 -1.46 23.80
CA LEU A 324 8.34 -1.82 25.19
C LEU A 324 8.75 -0.62 26.05
N ASN A 325 9.69 0.20 25.56
CA ASN A 325 10.17 1.39 26.24
C ASN A 325 10.62 2.46 25.23
N ARG A 326 9.70 3.39 24.95
CA ARG A 326 9.92 4.53 24.05
C ARG A 326 11.17 5.34 24.40
N GLN A 327 11.37 5.69 25.68
CA GLN A 327 12.45 6.61 26.07
C GLN A 327 13.83 6.01 25.83
N LEU A 328 14.03 4.75 26.23
CA LEU A 328 15.29 4.04 26.00
C LEU A 328 15.58 3.89 24.50
N CYS A 329 14.59 3.48 23.71
CA CYS A 329 14.71 3.34 22.27
C CYS A 329 15.17 4.64 21.60
N VAL A 330 14.52 5.77 21.92
CA VAL A 330 14.81 7.07 21.32
C VAL A 330 16.25 7.51 21.57
N THR A 331 16.82 7.24 22.75
CA THR A 331 18.22 7.60 23.05
C THR A 331 19.25 6.89 22.18
N LYS A 332 18.92 5.71 21.64
CA LYS A 332 19.82 4.89 20.83
C LYS A 332 19.61 5.03 19.32
N LEU A 333 18.55 5.71 18.88
CA LEU A 333 18.28 5.93 17.46
C LEU A 333 19.51 6.44 16.68
N PRO A 334 20.27 7.46 17.14
CA PRO A 334 21.41 7.94 16.36
C PRO A 334 22.48 6.87 16.12
N ILE A 335 22.71 5.96 17.07
CA ILE A 335 23.71 4.88 16.94
C ILE A 335 23.24 3.87 15.89
N VAL A 336 21.95 3.48 15.95
CA VAL A 336 21.36 2.54 14.99
C VAL A 336 21.34 3.12 13.58
N PHE A 337 20.98 4.39 13.42
CA PHE A 337 20.98 5.05 12.11
C PHE A 337 22.38 5.14 11.52
N ASN A 338 23.41 5.45 12.32
CA ASN A 338 24.79 5.42 11.85
C ASN A 338 25.22 4.00 11.44
N THR A 339 24.84 2.99 12.21
CA THR A 339 25.14 1.59 11.84
C THR A 339 24.47 1.23 10.52
N LEU A 340 23.18 1.49 10.36
CA LEU A 340 22.45 1.20 9.11
C LEU A 340 23.00 1.99 7.92
N LYS A 341 23.46 3.23 8.16
CA LYS A 341 24.18 4.05 7.20
C LYS A 341 25.49 3.37 6.74
N ASP A 342 26.26 2.81 7.68
CA ASP A 342 27.50 2.09 7.37
C ASP A 342 27.20 0.80 6.56
N ILE A 343 26.11 0.10 6.90
CA ILE A 343 25.65 -1.08 6.13
C ILE A 343 25.23 -0.68 4.71
N LEU A 344 24.59 0.48 4.54
CA LEU A 344 24.19 0.99 3.22
C LEU A 344 25.39 1.26 2.31
N ALA A 345 26.59 1.49 2.87
CA ALA A 345 27.82 1.65 2.09
C ALA A 345 28.41 0.31 1.60
N SER A 346 27.77 -0.83 1.91
CA SER A 346 28.23 -2.15 1.49
C SER A 346 28.10 -2.36 -0.01
N GLU A 347 29.03 -3.15 -0.59
CA GLU A 347 28.96 -3.60 -1.98
C GLU A 347 27.89 -4.68 -2.21
N HIS A 348 27.30 -5.23 -1.14
CA HIS A 348 26.34 -6.33 -1.23
C HIS A 348 24.89 -5.83 -1.33
N GLU A 349 24.24 -6.08 -2.46
CA GLU A 349 22.86 -5.65 -2.73
C GLU A 349 21.85 -6.07 -1.65
N GLU A 350 21.94 -7.31 -1.13
CA GLU A 350 21.03 -7.79 -0.07
C GLU A 350 21.18 -6.98 1.23
N ALA A 351 22.40 -6.59 1.58
CA ALA A 351 22.69 -5.80 2.77
C ALA A 351 22.19 -4.36 2.61
N VAL A 352 22.42 -3.75 1.44
CA VAL A 352 21.90 -2.43 1.07
C VAL A 352 20.37 -2.42 1.18
N TYR A 353 19.69 -3.38 0.55
CA TYR A 353 18.23 -3.48 0.59
C TYR A 353 17.69 -3.67 2.03
N ALA A 354 18.35 -4.51 2.83
CA ALA A 354 17.99 -4.72 4.22
C ALA A 354 18.14 -3.43 5.05
N ALA A 355 19.24 -2.67 4.86
CA ALA A 355 19.47 -1.41 5.54
C ALA A 355 18.49 -0.31 5.13
N THR A 356 18.17 -0.19 3.83
CA THR A 356 17.16 0.75 3.31
C THR A 356 15.79 0.50 3.95
N ASN A 357 15.35 -0.76 3.99
CA ASN A 357 14.08 -1.12 4.61
C ASN A 357 14.09 -0.89 6.12
N ALA A 358 15.18 -1.26 6.80
CA ALA A 358 15.34 -1.01 8.23
C ALA A 358 15.25 0.48 8.56
N LEU A 359 15.94 1.34 7.81
CA LEU A 359 15.87 2.79 7.98
C LEU A 359 14.42 3.30 7.82
N LYS A 360 13.72 2.87 6.77
CA LYS A 360 12.32 3.27 6.51
C LYS A 360 11.37 2.82 7.62
N ASN A 361 11.46 1.56 8.04
CA ASN A 361 10.60 0.99 9.08
C ASN A 361 10.85 1.61 10.44
N VAL A 362 12.12 1.75 10.85
CA VAL A 362 12.50 2.39 12.12
C VAL A 362 12.10 3.87 12.13
N MET A 363 12.23 4.61 11.02
CA MET A 363 11.68 5.96 10.91
C MET A 363 10.15 5.98 11.07
N GLY A 364 9.46 5.06 10.39
CA GLY A 364 8.00 4.92 10.46
C GLY A 364 7.50 4.65 11.88
N ALA A 365 8.16 3.74 12.60
CA ALA A 365 7.73 3.25 13.91
C ALA A 365 8.25 4.09 15.09
N CYS A 366 9.53 4.49 15.08
CA CYS A 366 10.21 5.02 16.26
C CYS A 366 10.30 6.55 16.33
N ILE A 367 10.09 7.26 15.21
CA ILE A 367 9.98 8.71 15.20
C ILE A 367 8.49 9.04 15.35
N ASP A 368 8.08 9.63 16.47
CA ASP A 368 6.69 10.05 16.67
C ASP A 368 6.56 11.58 16.68
N GLU A 369 5.32 12.05 16.58
CA GLU A 369 5.02 13.49 16.58
C GLU A 369 5.55 14.18 17.85
N SER A 370 5.58 13.46 18.97
CA SER A 370 6.10 14.00 20.23
C SER A 370 7.62 14.23 20.21
N LEU A 371 8.40 13.32 19.61
CA LEU A 371 9.84 13.51 19.40
C LEU A 371 10.13 14.69 18.46
N ILE A 372 9.35 14.80 17.38
CA ILE A 372 9.50 15.89 16.40
C ILE A 372 9.24 17.24 17.08
N LYS A 373 8.10 17.38 17.76
CA LYS A 373 7.72 18.61 18.48
C LYS A 373 8.75 19.00 19.55
N GLN A 374 9.23 18.03 20.34
CA GLN A 374 10.30 18.28 21.31
C GLN A 374 11.58 18.82 20.67
N GLY A 375 11.95 18.32 19.48
CA GLY A 375 13.09 18.84 18.72
C GLY A 375 12.86 20.28 18.26
N VAL A 376 11.69 20.57 17.68
CA VAL A 376 11.34 21.91 17.18
C VAL A 376 11.27 22.93 18.31
N ASP A 377 10.63 22.61 19.43
CA ASP A 377 10.53 23.50 20.59
C ASP A 377 11.91 23.86 21.14
N GLN A 378 12.85 22.90 21.16
CA GLN A 378 14.23 23.16 21.56
C GLN A 378 14.99 24.03 20.56
N ILE A 379 14.72 23.93 19.26
CA ILE A 379 15.32 24.81 18.25
C ILE A 379 14.78 26.24 18.43
N LEU A 380 13.46 26.39 18.55
CA LEU A 380 12.79 27.71 18.67
C LEU A 380 13.15 28.43 19.96
N THR A 381 13.25 27.73 21.09
CA THR A 381 13.65 28.33 22.38
C THR A 381 15.11 28.78 22.39
N ASN A 382 15.99 28.10 21.66
CA ASN A 382 17.39 28.47 21.52
C ASN A 382 17.64 29.56 20.47
N ALA A 383 16.78 29.72 19.46
CA ALA A 383 16.89 30.82 18.50
C ALA A 383 16.76 32.22 19.14
N ASN A 384 16.12 32.29 20.32
CA ASN A 384 15.98 33.54 21.11
C ASN A 384 17.14 33.77 22.10
N ASN A 385 18.11 32.86 22.22
CA ASN A 385 19.28 32.99 23.09
C ASN A 385 20.55 32.75 22.26
N ASP A 386 21.35 33.79 22.00
CA ASP A 386 22.53 33.81 21.09
C ASP A 386 23.62 32.75 21.34
N ALA A 387 23.51 31.91 22.36
CA ALA A 387 24.34 30.73 22.55
C ALA A 387 23.45 29.52 22.82
N ARG A 388 23.41 28.59 21.88
CA ARG A 388 22.75 27.28 22.04
C ARG A 388 23.44 26.53 23.18
N ARG A 389 22.90 26.61 24.40
CA ARG A 389 23.48 25.97 25.62
C ARG A 389 23.34 24.45 25.62
N SER A 390 22.47 23.91 24.77
CA SER A 390 22.19 22.48 24.63
C SER A 390 22.70 21.99 23.27
N GLY A 391 23.43 20.87 23.23
CA GLY A 391 23.89 20.24 21.99
C GLY A 391 22.74 19.82 21.05
N PRO A 392 23.06 19.28 19.84
CA PRO A 392 22.04 18.87 18.88
C PRO A 392 21.11 17.81 19.49
N THR A 393 19.82 17.97 19.23
CA THR A 393 18.75 17.06 19.65
C THR A 393 18.91 15.70 18.98
N ILE A 394 18.22 14.70 19.50
CA ILE A 394 18.25 13.33 18.96
C ILE A 394 17.77 13.33 17.50
N ILE A 395 16.69 14.06 17.20
CA ILE A 395 16.15 14.14 15.84
C ILE A 395 17.10 14.87 14.89
N GLU A 396 17.81 15.91 15.33
CA GLU A 396 18.84 16.58 14.52
C GLU A 396 19.99 15.63 14.18
N LYS A 397 20.46 14.83 15.14
CA LYS A 397 21.51 13.82 14.89
C LYS A 397 21.05 12.77 13.87
N VAL A 398 19.80 12.34 13.94
CA VAL A 398 19.19 11.44 12.95
C VAL A 398 19.13 12.12 11.59
N CYS A 399 18.64 13.36 11.50
CA CYS A 399 18.57 14.13 10.24
C CYS A 399 19.96 14.32 9.61
N ALA A 400 20.99 14.64 10.40
CA ALA A 400 22.37 14.75 9.92
C ALA A 400 22.90 13.42 9.35
N THR A 401 22.48 12.29 9.93
CA THR A 401 22.83 10.97 9.40
C THR A 401 22.15 10.75 8.04
N ILE A 402 20.87 11.11 7.91
CA ILE A 402 20.11 11.02 6.66
C ILE A 402 20.69 11.96 5.58
N GLU A 403 21.11 13.16 5.95
CA GLU A 403 21.77 14.11 5.05
C GLU A 403 23.06 13.54 4.47
N SER A 404 23.87 12.90 5.31
CA SER A 404 25.11 12.27 4.84
C SER A 404 24.86 11.14 3.82
N LEU A 405 23.61 10.66 3.75
CA LEU A 405 22.94 9.94 2.65
C LEU A 405 23.39 10.32 1.24
N LEU A 406 23.54 11.63 1.06
CA LEU A 406 23.71 12.29 -0.23
C LEU A 406 25.18 12.46 -0.62
N GLY A 407 26.13 12.14 0.26
CA GLY A 407 27.55 12.24 -0.05
C GLY A 407 27.99 11.25 -1.12
N TYR A 408 29.02 11.60 -1.90
CA TYR A 408 29.54 10.80 -3.04
C TYR A 408 29.92 9.34 -2.72
N HIS A 409 30.27 9.02 -1.46
CA HIS A 409 30.47 7.62 -1.05
C HIS A 409 29.26 6.70 -1.28
N TYR A 410 28.04 7.26 -1.34
CA TYR A 410 26.81 6.54 -1.63
C TYR A 410 26.36 6.67 -3.10
N ALA A 411 27.21 7.19 -3.99
CA ALA A 411 26.82 7.45 -5.38
C ALA A 411 26.27 6.22 -6.11
N ALA A 412 26.80 5.03 -5.81
CA ALA A 412 26.33 3.77 -6.38
C ALA A 412 24.92 3.35 -5.92
N VAL A 413 24.44 3.87 -4.78
CA VAL A 413 23.19 3.50 -4.12
C VAL A 413 22.27 4.70 -3.86
N TRP A 414 22.46 5.81 -4.59
CA TRP A 414 21.67 7.02 -4.41
C TRP A 414 20.18 6.81 -4.66
N ASP A 415 19.79 5.87 -5.53
CA ASP A 415 18.39 5.47 -5.69
C ASP A 415 17.76 4.96 -4.39
N MET A 416 18.51 4.20 -3.59
CA MET A 416 18.09 3.75 -2.26
C MET A 416 18.15 4.88 -1.23
N SER A 417 19.22 5.70 -1.25
CA SER A 417 19.35 6.86 -0.36
C SER A 417 18.19 7.85 -0.53
N PHE A 418 17.76 8.13 -1.77
CA PHE A 418 16.63 9.01 -2.06
C PHE A 418 15.31 8.47 -1.49
N GLN A 419 15.10 7.15 -1.44
CA GLN A 419 13.92 6.57 -0.79
C GLN A 419 13.94 6.77 0.73
N VAL A 420 15.12 6.66 1.35
CA VAL A 420 15.32 6.91 2.78
C VAL A 420 15.06 8.38 3.10
N VAL A 421 15.61 9.30 2.31
CA VAL A 421 15.42 10.75 2.45
C VAL A 421 13.94 11.13 2.23
N SER A 422 13.29 10.56 1.21
CA SER A 422 11.86 10.76 0.95
C SER A 422 10.99 10.35 2.15
N MET A 423 11.28 9.19 2.74
CA MET A 423 10.58 8.72 3.95
C MET A 423 10.75 9.70 5.12
N MET A 424 11.93 10.29 5.28
CA MET A 424 12.17 11.28 6.35
C MET A 424 11.37 12.56 6.11
N PHE A 425 11.31 13.07 4.88
CA PHE A 425 10.46 14.22 4.54
C PHE A 425 8.98 13.94 4.85
N ASP A 426 8.46 12.79 4.40
CA ASP A 426 7.07 12.41 4.67
C ASP A 426 6.79 12.26 6.17
N LYS A 427 7.77 11.76 6.92
CA LYS A 427 7.63 11.55 8.36
C LYS A 427 7.63 12.85 9.16
N LEU A 428 8.47 13.80 8.78
CA LEU A 428 8.54 15.11 9.42
C LEU A 428 7.43 16.07 8.97
N GLY A 429 6.93 15.91 7.74
CA GLY A 429 5.93 16.80 7.14
C GLY A 429 6.40 18.25 7.14
N ASN A 430 5.55 19.17 7.59
CA ASN A 430 5.85 20.60 7.64
C ASN A 430 7.07 20.93 8.51
N HIS A 431 7.39 20.09 9.51
CA HIS A 431 8.56 20.27 10.38
C HIS A 431 9.88 20.01 9.66
N SER A 432 9.87 19.45 8.45
CA SER A 432 11.06 19.28 7.61
C SER A 432 11.81 20.59 7.37
N SER A 433 11.10 21.73 7.37
CA SER A 433 11.68 23.06 7.19
C SER A 433 12.71 23.43 8.26
N TYR A 434 12.58 22.89 9.48
CA TYR A 434 13.51 23.13 10.58
C TYR A 434 14.74 22.21 10.55
N PHE A 435 14.59 20.98 10.04
CA PHE A 435 15.61 19.93 10.18
C PHE A 435 16.31 19.55 8.87
N LEU A 436 15.66 19.69 7.73
CA LEU A 436 16.11 19.17 6.43
C LEU A 436 16.34 20.27 5.39
N LYS A 437 16.56 21.51 5.84
CA LYS A 437 16.87 22.64 4.94
C LYS A 437 18.12 22.37 4.10
N GLU A 438 19.21 21.94 4.75
CA GLU A 438 20.49 21.64 4.08
C GLU A 438 20.35 20.43 3.15
N VAL A 439 19.58 19.41 3.55
CA VAL A 439 19.24 18.26 2.70
C VAL A 439 18.56 18.70 1.41
N LEU A 440 17.57 19.60 1.50
CA LEU A 440 16.87 20.09 0.32
C LEU A 440 17.80 20.88 -0.62
N SER A 441 18.69 21.71 -0.07
CA SER A 441 19.70 22.42 -0.86
C SER A 441 20.65 21.44 -1.54
N ASN A 442 21.16 20.43 -0.84
CA ASN A 442 22.02 19.39 -1.42
C ASN A 442 21.33 18.64 -2.57
N LEU A 443 20.03 18.33 -2.44
CA LEU A 443 19.26 17.70 -3.51
C LEU A 443 19.10 18.63 -4.73
N ALA A 444 18.94 19.93 -4.51
CA ALA A 444 18.89 20.91 -5.60
C ALA A 444 20.27 21.03 -6.30
N ASP A 445 21.36 21.05 -5.54
CA ASP A 445 22.73 21.11 -6.10
C ASP A 445 23.05 19.86 -6.93
N MET A 446 22.54 18.68 -6.54
CA MET A 446 22.68 17.45 -7.32
C MET A 446 22.02 17.51 -8.70
N GLN A 447 21.02 18.38 -8.90
CA GLN A 447 20.37 18.55 -10.21
C GLN A 447 21.30 19.19 -11.25
N GLU A 448 22.31 19.96 -10.81
CA GLU A 448 23.30 20.60 -11.67
C GLU A 448 24.35 19.61 -12.20
N LEU A 449 24.41 18.38 -11.67
CA LEU A 449 25.35 17.36 -12.14
C LEU A 449 25.05 16.95 -13.59
N PRO A 450 26.06 16.63 -14.41
CA PRO A 450 25.85 16.20 -15.80
C PRO A 450 25.15 14.83 -15.88
N ASP A 451 24.35 14.63 -16.94
CA ASP A 451 23.54 13.41 -17.11
C ASP A 451 24.40 12.12 -17.20
N GLU A 452 25.62 12.21 -17.73
CA GLU A 452 26.55 11.07 -17.83
C GLU A 452 26.98 10.54 -16.45
N ASP A 453 27.01 11.41 -15.44
CA ASP A 453 27.46 11.09 -14.08
C ASP A 453 26.28 10.88 -13.11
N PHE A 454 25.03 11.04 -13.56
CA PHE A 454 23.86 11.03 -12.69
C PHE A 454 22.67 10.19 -13.22
N PRO A 455 22.75 8.84 -13.13
CA PRO A 455 21.72 7.94 -13.65
C PRO A 455 20.39 8.00 -12.87
N PHE A 456 20.39 8.55 -11.65
CA PHE A 456 19.25 8.54 -10.73
C PHE A 456 18.41 9.83 -10.72
N ARG A 457 18.44 10.59 -11.82
CA ARG A 457 17.73 11.88 -11.94
C ARG A 457 16.22 11.77 -11.70
N LYS A 458 15.62 10.68 -12.16
CA LYS A 458 14.19 10.43 -11.94
C LYS A 458 13.89 10.27 -10.44
N GLN A 459 14.70 9.48 -9.74
CA GLN A 459 14.58 9.23 -8.30
C GLN A 459 14.86 10.50 -7.48
N LEU A 460 15.80 11.35 -7.93
CA LEU A 460 16.02 12.68 -7.36
C LEU A 460 14.74 13.54 -7.47
N HIS A 461 14.11 13.60 -8.65
CA HIS A 461 12.88 14.36 -8.85
C HIS A 461 11.72 13.81 -8.03
N GLU A 462 11.61 12.49 -7.87
CA GLU A 462 10.65 11.84 -6.97
C GLU A 462 10.91 12.22 -5.50
N CYS A 463 12.17 12.31 -5.08
CA CYS A 463 12.55 12.72 -3.73
C CYS A 463 12.24 14.21 -3.47
N LEU A 464 12.60 15.09 -4.41
CA LEU A 464 12.25 16.51 -4.36
C LEU A 464 10.72 16.71 -4.39
N GLY A 465 10.01 15.89 -5.15
CA GLY A 465 8.55 15.85 -5.15
C GLY A 465 7.97 15.45 -3.79
N THR A 466 8.54 14.44 -3.13
CA THR A 466 8.15 14.06 -1.77
C THR A 466 8.43 15.19 -0.78
N ALA A 467 9.59 15.85 -0.89
CA ALA A 467 9.94 17.02 -0.08
C ALA A 467 8.94 18.17 -0.27
N LEU A 468 8.55 18.46 -1.52
CA LEU A 468 7.52 19.45 -1.84
C LEU A 468 6.17 19.09 -1.22
N GLY A 469 5.74 17.83 -1.32
CA GLY A 469 4.50 17.36 -0.68
C GLY A 469 4.54 17.37 0.85
N ALA A 470 5.72 17.26 1.45
CA ALA A 470 5.94 17.39 2.90
C ALA A 470 5.93 18.82 3.41
N LEU A 471 6.63 19.73 2.73
CA LEU A 471 6.82 21.12 3.13
C LEU A 471 5.67 22.03 2.69
N GLY A 472 5.02 21.70 1.58
CA GLY A 472 4.18 22.61 0.82
C GLY A 472 4.99 23.53 -0.11
N PRO A 473 4.36 24.10 -1.15
CA PRO A 473 5.06 24.88 -2.18
C PRO A 473 5.69 26.17 -1.66
N GLU A 474 5.20 26.74 -0.57
CA GLU A 474 5.64 28.04 -0.05
C GLU A 474 7.03 27.90 0.58
N MET A 475 7.13 27.04 1.59
CA MET A 475 8.39 26.73 2.25
C MET A 475 9.39 26.09 1.29
N PHE A 476 8.92 25.30 0.33
CA PHE A 476 9.78 24.69 -0.69
C PHE A 476 10.40 25.76 -1.61
N LEU A 477 9.60 26.68 -2.16
CA LEU A 477 10.09 27.72 -3.07
C LEU A 477 10.90 28.81 -2.37
N ASP A 478 10.69 29.03 -1.08
CA ASP A 478 11.55 29.89 -0.25
C ASP A 478 12.98 29.32 -0.12
N LEU A 479 13.11 27.99 -0.16
CA LEU A 479 14.40 27.29 -0.04
C LEU A 479 15.04 27.00 -1.40
N VAL A 480 14.23 26.64 -2.40
CA VAL A 480 14.66 26.33 -3.77
C VAL A 480 13.87 27.23 -4.75
N PRO A 481 14.35 28.47 -4.99
CA PRO A 481 13.63 29.45 -5.79
C PRO A 481 13.64 29.11 -7.29
N LEU A 482 12.62 29.60 -8.01
CA LEU A 482 12.53 29.49 -9.48
C LEU A 482 13.53 30.39 -10.23
N ASN A 483 14.13 31.38 -9.55
CA ASN A 483 15.09 32.35 -10.12
C ASN A 483 14.55 33.14 -11.34
N LEU A 484 13.27 33.51 -11.34
CA LEU A 484 12.64 34.24 -12.46
C LEU A 484 13.11 35.70 -12.60
N GLU A 485 13.65 36.27 -11.52
CA GLU A 485 14.15 37.64 -11.47
C GLU A 485 15.49 37.83 -12.18
N ALA A 486 16.26 36.75 -12.38
CA ALA A 486 17.59 36.76 -13.01
C ALA A 486 17.60 37.46 -14.38
N GLU A 487 18.65 38.21 -14.72
CA GLU A 487 18.71 38.92 -16.01
C GLU A 487 18.66 37.96 -17.20
N ASP A 488 19.36 36.82 -17.09
CA ASP A 488 19.27 35.73 -18.05
C ASP A 488 18.19 34.72 -17.64
N LEU A 489 17.32 34.39 -18.59
CA LEU A 489 16.24 33.42 -18.37
C LEU A 489 16.74 31.97 -18.41
N SER A 490 17.99 31.71 -18.83
CA SER A 490 18.59 30.38 -18.72
C SER A 490 18.90 29.97 -17.28
N GLU A 491 19.04 30.94 -16.37
CA GLU A 491 19.27 30.70 -14.93
C GLU A 491 17.97 30.35 -14.17
N ALA A 492 16.82 30.44 -14.85
CA ALA A 492 15.56 30.04 -14.26
C ALA A 492 15.52 28.51 -14.08
N ASN A 493 15.10 28.06 -12.90
CA ASN A 493 14.99 26.65 -12.55
C ASN A 493 13.75 25.99 -13.20
N VAL A 494 13.71 25.92 -14.53
CA VAL A 494 12.56 25.41 -15.31
C VAL A 494 12.27 23.94 -15.01
N TRP A 495 13.29 23.19 -14.59
CA TRP A 495 13.18 21.79 -14.19
C TRP A 495 12.25 21.58 -12.96
N LEU A 496 11.97 22.62 -12.18
CA LEU A 496 11.04 22.56 -11.06
C LEU A 496 9.57 22.49 -11.48
N PHE A 497 9.19 23.00 -12.67
CA PHE A 497 7.78 23.06 -13.08
C PHE A 497 7.11 21.67 -13.16
N PRO A 498 7.72 20.63 -13.77
CA PRO A 498 7.18 19.28 -13.73
C PRO A 498 6.96 18.76 -12.29
N ILE A 499 7.90 19.01 -11.39
CA ILE A 499 7.85 18.56 -9.99
C ILE A 499 6.72 19.29 -9.25
N LEU A 500 6.67 20.62 -9.36
CA LEU A 500 5.60 21.45 -8.79
C LEU A 500 4.23 21.01 -9.30
N LYS A 501 4.12 20.70 -10.60
CA LYS A 501 2.86 20.27 -11.19
C LYS A 501 2.42 18.88 -10.71
N GLN A 502 3.35 17.94 -10.55
CA GLN A 502 3.01 16.55 -10.22
C GLN A 502 2.79 16.34 -8.71
N TYR A 503 3.57 17.01 -7.86
CA TYR A 503 3.64 16.70 -6.43
C TYR A 503 2.99 17.75 -5.51
N THR A 504 2.56 18.91 -6.03
CA THR A 504 1.78 19.86 -5.22
C THR A 504 0.41 19.30 -4.89
N VAL A 505 0.15 19.12 -3.60
CA VAL A 505 -1.13 18.70 -3.01
C VAL A 505 -1.26 19.42 -1.67
N GLY A 506 -2.45 19.88 -1.29
CA GLY A 506 -2.62 20.54 0.02
C GLY A 506 -2.00 21.93 0.11
N ALA A 507 -1.86 22.64 -1.01
CA ALA A 507 -1.30 23.99 -1.03
C ALA A 507 -2.32 25.05 -0.55
N ARG A 508 -1.86 26.27 -0.27
CA ARG A 508 -2.76 27.41 -0.04
C ARG A 508 -3.00 28.18 -1.34
N LEU A 509 -4.26 28.47 -1.65
CA LEU A 509 -4.65 29.31 -2.78
C LEU A 509 -4.26 30.77 -2.57
N SER A 510 -4.16 31.23 -1.31
CA SER A 510 -3.60 32.54 -0.96
C SER A 510 -2.20 32.72 -1.53
N PHE A 511 -1.30 31.75 -1.37
CA PHE A 511 0.05 31.82 -1.93
C PHE A 511 0.08 31.87 -3.45
N PHE A 512 -0.81 31.12 -4.13
CA PHE A 512 -0.94 31.26 -5.58
C PHE A 512 -1.32 32.70 -5.96
N THR A 513 -2.24 33.30 -5.21
CA THR A 513 -2.74 34.65 -5.44
C THR A 513 -1.69 35.73 -5.17
N GLU A 514 -0.91 35.58 -4.09
CA GLU A 514 0.06 36.58 -3.64
C GLU A 514 1.40 36.46 -4.35
N SER A 515 1.92 35.23 -4.49
CA SER A 515 3.25 34.96 -5.04
C SER A 515 3.20 34.60 -6.51
N VAL A 516 2.46 33.55 -6.89
CA VAL A 516 2.47 33.01 -8.27
C VAL A 516 1.89 33.99 -9.29
N LEU A 517 0.78 34.66 -8.97
CA LEU A 517 0.26 35.73 -9.83
C LEU A 517 1.22 36.93 -9.92
N GLY A 518 1.94 37.26 -8.85
CA GLY A 518 2.99 38.27 -8.86
C GLY A 518 4.11 37.91 -9.84
N MET A 519 4.58 36.65 -9.79
CA MET A 519 5.55 36.10 -10.74
C MET A 519 5.05 36.15 -12.19
N ILE A 520 3.77 35.82 -12.43
CA ILE A 520 3.14 35.93 -13.75
C ILE A 520 3.17 37.38 -14.24
N GLY A 521 2.81 38.34 -13.39
CA GLY A 521 2.85 39.77 -13.70
C GLY A 521 4.26 40.24 -14.08
N LEU A 522 5.26 39.86 -13.29
CA LEU A 522 6.68 40.16 -13.55
C LEU A 522 7.13 39.60 -14.90
N MET A 523 6.82 38.33 -15.17
CA MET A 523 7.23 37.68 -16.42
C MET A 523 6.53 38.27 -17.66
N LYS A 524 5.26 38.69 -17.53
CA LYS A 524 4.55 39.43 -18.59
C LYS A 524 5.22 40.77 -18.90
N GLN A 525 5.57 41.56 -17.88
CA GLN A 525 6.28 42.83 -18.06
C GLN A 525 7.65 42.62 -18.71
N LYS A 526 8.38 41.60 -18.27
CA LYS A 526 9.69 41.23 -18.84
C LYS A 526 9.58 40.82 -20.30
N SER A 527 8.55 40.03 -20.65
CA SER A 527 8.25 39.65 -22.02
C SER A 527 8.02 40.86 -22.94
N GLN A 528 7.19 41.81 -22.49
CA GLN A 528 6.91 43.04 -23.22
C GLN A 528 8.17 43.91 -23.41
N LYS A 529 8.99 44.05 -22.36
CA LYS A 529 10.26 44.80 -22.43
C LYS A 529 11.23 44.18 -23.44
N LEU A 530 11.35 42.85 -23.45
CA LEU A 530 12.21 42.12 -24.39
C LEU A 530 11.71 42.23 -25.83
N GLU A 531 10.39 42.24 -26.03
CA GLU A 531 9.78 42.44 -27.34
C GLU A 531 10.08 43.84 -27.89
N LEU A 532 9.93 44.88 -27.05
CA LEU A 532 10.29 46.26 -27.41
C LEU A 532 11.79 46.44 -27.74
N GLN A 533 12.65 45.61 -27.15
CA GLN A 533 14.09 45.59 -27.42
C GLN A 533 14.46 44.75 -28.65
N GLY A 534 13.49 44.19 -29.38
CA GLY A 534 13.72 43.33 -30.55
C GLY A 534 14.23 41.93 -30.21
N ARG A 535 14.28 41.54 -28.93
CA ARG A 535 14.71 40.21 -28.46
C ARG A 535 13.54 39.22 -28.47
N VAL A 536 13.04 38.91 -29.68
CA VAL A 536 11.83 38.08 -29.88
C VAL A 536 11.95 36.68 -29.25
N PHE A 537 13.12 36.04 -29.33
CA PHE A 537 13.33 34.70 -28.74
C PHE A 537 13.20 34.73 -27.21
N SER A 538 13.90 35.65 -26.53
CA SER A 538 13.83 35.80 -25.08
C SER A 538 12.43 36.22 -24.61
N SER A 539 11.71 37.04 -25.39
CA SER A 539 10.30 37.37 -25.13
C SER A 539 9.40 36.12 -25.21
N ARG A 540 9.59 35.25 -26.22
CA ARG A 540 8.87 33.97 -26.30
C ARG A 540 9.19 33.05 -25.12
N SER A 541 10.44 32.98 -24.68
CA SER A 541 10.82 32.21 -23.49
C SER A 541 10.14 32.74 -22.23
N ALA A 542 10.05 34.07 -22.06
CA ALA A 542 9.29 34.69 -20.97
C ALA A 542 7.79 34.36 -21.03
N ASN A 543 7.17 34.38 -22.22
CA ASN A 543 5.78 33.97 -22.40
C ASN A 543 5.56 32.47 -22.11
N ALA A 544 6.52 31.61 -22.45
CA ALA A 544 6.47 30.19 -22.10
C ALA A 544 6.47 29.99 -20.57
N LEU A 545 7.26 30.78 -19.84
CA LEU A 545 7.25 30.78 -18.37
C LEU A 545 5.92 31.26 -17.77
N VAL A 546 5.27 32.27 -18.38
CA VAL A 546 3.91 32.70 -18.00
C VAL A 546 2.92 31.53 -18.11
N TYR A 547 2.95 30.79 -19.22
CA TYR A 547 2.11 29.61 -19.39
C TYR A 547 2.45 28.51 -18.37
N SER A 548 3.74 28.25 -18.13
CA SER A 548 4.19 27.26 -17.15
C SER A 548 3.71 27.60 -15.73
N LEU A 549 3.77 28.87 -15.32
CA LEU A 549 3.24 29.35 -14.02
C LEU A 549 1.73 29.15 -13.92
N TRP A 550 0.96 29.51 -14.95
CA TRP A 550 -0.46 29.22 -14.99
C TRP A 550 -0.74 27.72 -14.88
N SER A 551 0.07 26.89 -15.54
CA SER A 551 -0.11 25.43 -15.57
C SER A 551 0.04 24.74 -14.21
N LEU A 552 0.53 25.45 -13.19
CA LEU A 552 0.59 24.99 -11.80
C LEU A 552 -0.77 25.10 -11.09
N LEU A 553 -1.67 25.99 -11.54
CA LEU A 553 -2.95 26.26 -10.88
C LEU A 553 -3.78 24.99 -10.61
N PRO A 554 -3.93 24.02 -11.52
CA PRO A 554 -4.68 22.79 -11.24
C PRO A 554 -4.12 22.01 -10.04
N SER A 555 -2.80 21.98 -9.88
CA SER A 555 -2.13 21.30 -8.78
C SER A 555 -2.32 22.05 -7.46
N PHE A 556 -2.33 23.39 -7.49
CA PHE A 556 -2.71 24.21 -6.33
C PHE A 556 -4.19 24.02 -5.93
N CYS A 557 -5.05 23.66 -6.89
CA CYS A 557 -6.45 23.33 -6.64
C CYS A 557 -6.68 21.89 -6.14
N ASN A 558 -5.65 21.05 -6.07
CA ASN A 558 -5.71 19.68 -5.55
C ASN A 558 -5.69 19.67 -4.01
N TYR A 559 -6.87 19.50 -3.40
CA TYR A 559 -7.10 19.56 -1.95
C TYR A 559 -6.50 20.78 -1.21
N PRO A 560 -6.64 22.04 -1.67
CA PRO A 560 -6.11 23.22 -1.00
C PRO A 560 -6.69 23.46 0.40
N LEU A 561 -5.90 24.06 1.28
CA LEU A 561 -6.23 24.21 2.70
C LEU A 561 -7.18 25.37 3.03
N ASP A 562 -7.29 26.38 2.16
CA ASP A 562 -7.89 27.70 2.46
C ASP A 562 -8.89 28.17 1.39
N THR A 563 -9.58 27.25 0.71
CA THR A 563 -10.47 27.61 -0.42
C THR A 563 -11.56 28.59 -0.01
N ALA A 564 -12.24 28.36 1.12
CA ALA A 564 -13.35 29.20 1.58
C ALA A 564 -12.94 30.69 1.73
N ASP A 565 -11.74 30.93 2.25
CA ASP A 565 -11.24 32.28 2.52
C ASP A 565 -10.56 32.91 1.28
N SER A 566 -9.73 32.14 0.58
CA SER A 566 -8.84 32.67 -0.46
C SER A 566 -9.46 32.73 -1.85
N PHE A 567 -10.50 31.94 -2.15
CA PHE A 567 -11.08 31.90 -3.49
C PHE A 567 -11.63 33.27 -3.95
N LYS A 568 -12.15 34.07 -3.03
CA LYS A 568 -12.64 35.43 -3.33
C LYS A 568 -11.56 36.36 -3.88
N HIS A 569 -10.31 36.17 -3.46
CA HIS A 569 -9.17 36.95 -3.91
C HIS A 569 -8.66 36.45 -5.25
N LEU A 570 -8.61 35.13 -5.43
CA LEU A 570 -8.19 34.47 -6.66
C LEU A 570 -9.16 34.72 -7.82
N LYS A 571 -10.48 34.74 -7.56
CA LYS A 571 -11.50 34.72 -8.63
C LYS A 571 -11.36 35.87 -9.63
N LYS A 572 -10.97 37.07 -9.18
CA LYS A 572 -10.83 38.24 -10.07
C LYS A 572 -9.78 37.98 -11.15
N ALA A 573 -8.60 37.48 -10.74
CA ALA A 573 -7.54 37.16 -11.68
C ALA A 573 -7.94 36.05 -12.66
N LEU A 574 -8.71 35.04 -12.21
CA LEU A 574 -9.23 33.99 -13.08
C LEU A 574 -10.21 34.54 -14.12
N TRP A 575 -11.09 35.46 -13.71
CA TRP A 575 -12.07 36.09 -14.58
C TRP A 575 -11.42 37.01 -15.62
N ASP A 576 -10.44 37.80 -15.21
CA ASP A 576 -9.68 38.67 -16.11
C ASP A 576 -8.92 37.80 -17.14
N ALA A 577 -8.20 36.77 -16.69
CA ALA A 577 -7.48 35.84 -17.56
C ALA A 577 -8.40 35.06 -18.52
N LEU A 578 -9.60 34.67 -18.10
CA LEU A 578 -10.57 34.02 -18.99
C LEU A 578 -11.05 34.94 -20.13
N ASN A 579 -11.07 36.26 -19.94
CA ASN A 579 -11.45 37.19 -20.99
C ASN A 579 -10.25 37.57 -21.88
N GLU A 580 -9.05 37.69 -21.31
CA GLU A 580 -7.87 38.24 -21.99
C GLU A 580 -6.94 37.17 -22.59
N GLU A 581 -6.88 35.96 -22.02
CA GLU A 581 -5.86 34.94 -22.32
C GLU A 581 -6.48 33.60 -22.74
N PRO A 582 -6.72 33.36 -24.05
CA PRO A 582 -7.37 32.13 -24.53
C PRO A 582 -6.59 30.84 -24.22
N ASP A 583 -5.26 30.91 -24.16
CA ASP A 583 -4.41 29.75 -23.89
C ASP A 583 -4.57 29.21 -22.45
N THR A 584 -5.05 30.05 -21.52
CA THR A 584 -5.26 29.67 -20.11
C THR A 584 -6.61 29.02 -19.84
N HIS A 585 -7.55 29.06 -20.80
CA HIS A 585 -8.94 28.61 -20.61
C HIS A 585 -9.03 27.17 -20.11
N GLY A 586 -8.25 26.26 -20.70
CA GLY A 586 -8.24 24.85 -20.32
C GLY A 586 -7.70 24.64 -18.90
N ILE A 587 -6.66 25.39 -18.53
CA ILE A 587 -6.04 25.35 -17.20
C ILE A 587 -7.05 25.81 -16.15
N ILE A 588 -7.62 27.00 -16.31
CA ILE A 588 -8.57 27.59 -15.36
C ILE A 588 -9.82 26.71 -15.22
N CYS A 589 -10.35 26.19 -16.33
CA CYS A 589 -11.48 25.26 -16.31
C CYS A 589 -11.17 24.00 -15.50
N THR A 590 -10.00 23.38 -15.73
CA THR A 590 -9.59 22.18 -15.01
C THR A 590 -9.45 22.46 -13.52
N SER A 591 -8.83 23.58 -13.14
CA SER A 591 -8.69 24.02 -11.76
C SER A 591 -10.03 24.18 -11.04
N LEU A 592 -10.99 24.86 -11.67
CA LEU A 592 -12.34 25.06 -11.12
C LEU A 592 -13.11 23.73 -11.00
N GLN A 593 -12.96 22.83 -11.98
CA GLN A 593 -13.56 21.50 -11.92
C GLN A 593 -13.00 20.68 -10.75
N ILE A 594 -11.68 20.66 -10.55
CA ILE A 594 -11.04 19.96 -9.42
C ILE A 594 -11.62 20.47 -8.09
N LEU A 595 -11.67 21.79 -7.89
CA LEU A 595 -12.22 22.38 -6.66
C LEU A 595 -13.66 21.95 -6.40
N ILE A 596 -14.53 21.94 -7.41
CA ILE A 596 -15.94 21.59 -7.24
C ILE A 596 -16.10 20.07 -7.01
N GLN A 597 -15.49 19.25 -7.87
CA GLN A 597 -15.68 17.80 -7.86
C GLN A 597 -15.15 17.15 -6.58
N GLN A 598 -13.96 17.56 -6.10
CA GLN A 598 -13.39 16.97 -4.88
C GLN A 598 -14.22 17.28 -3.63
N ASN A 599 -14.74 18.52 -3.50
CA ASN A 599 -15.56 18.89 -2.36
C ASN A 599 -16.95 18.24 -2.41
N LYS A 600 -17.54 18.08 -3.60
CA LYS A 600 -18.78 17.30 -3.75
C LYS A 600 -18.60 15.85 -3.36
N LYS A 601 -17.53 15.20 -3.85
CA LYS A 601 -17.23 13.80 -3.55
C LYS A 601 -17.23 13.57 -2.04
N ILE A 602 -16.56 14.44 -1.29
CA ILE A 602 -16.48 14.35 0.19
C ILE A 602 -17.81 14.69 0.88
N SER A 603 -18.64 15.58 0.30
CA SER A 603 -19.96 15.91 0.83
C SER A 603 -21.01 14.83 0.55
N GLU A 604 -20.87 14.05 -0.52
CA GLU A 604 -21.83 13.06 -0.99
C GLU A 604 -21.48 11.63 -0.53
N GLU A 605 -20.19 11.29 -0.45
CA GLU A 605 -19.71 9.98 0.01
C GLU A 605 -19.61 9.91 1.55
N LYS A 606 -20.35 8.97 2.16
CA LYS A 606 -20.08 8.53 3.54
C LYS A 606 -18.80 7.69 3.56
N SER A 607 -17.64 8.36 3.57
CA SER A 607 -16.33 7.85 3.99
C SER A 607 -15.92 6.49 3.41
N GLU A 608 -15.46 6.44 2.17
CA GLU A 608 -14.48 5.41 1.79
C GLU A 608 -13.09 5.82 2.32
N MET A 609 -12.45 4.90 3.05
CA MET A 609 -11.07 5.08 3.49
C MET A 609 -10.15 5.30 2.27
N PRO A 610 -9.24 6.29 2.28
CA PRO A 610 -8.25 6.43 1.20
C PRO A 610 -7.46 5.12 1.03
N ASN A 611 -7.33 4.69 -0.23
CA ASN A 611 -6.52 3.52 -0.57
C ASN A 611 -5.07 3.73 -0.11
N ILE A 612 -4.45 2.66 0.40
CA ILE A 612 -3.05 2.64 0.88
C ILE A 612 -2.05 3.03 -0.23
N GLU A 613 -2.45 2.97 -1.51
CA GLU A 613 -1.65 3.38 -2.66
C GLU A 613 -1.56 4.92 -2.86
N GLU A 614 -2.36 5.72 -2.14
CA GLU A 614 -2.28 7.19 -2.24
C GLU A 614 -1.11 7.72 -1.38
N GLY A 615 -0.17 8.45 -1.98
CA GLY A 615 1.02 8.97 -1.30
C GLY A 615 0.71 9.83 -0.06
N MET A 616 1.63 9.84 0.92
CA MET A 616 1.46 10.45 2.26
C MET A 616 1.01 11.92 2.24
N ALA A 617 1.52 12.73 1.29
CA ALA A 617 1.11 14.13 1.14
C ALA A 617 -0.40 14.28 0.83
N ARG A 618 -0.94 13.40 -0.01
CA ARG A 618 -2.37 13.37 -0.34
C ARG A 618 -3.21 12.89 0.85
N GLN A 619 -2.74 11.89 1.59
CA GLN A 619 -3.39 11.45 2.82
C GLN A 619 -3.44 12.59 3.86
N ARG A 620 -2.35 13.33 4.04
CA ARG A 620 -2.30 14.52 4.91
C ARG A 620 -3.30 15.59 4.46
N ALA A 621 -3.37 15.90 3.16
CA ALA A 621 -4.33 16.88 2.64
C ALA A 621 -5.79 16.42 2.81
N LEU A 622 -6.10 15.16 2.50
CA LEU A 622 -7.42 14.56 2.67
C LEU A 622 -7.89 14.56 4.13
N ALA A 623 -6.98 14.33 5.09
CA ALA A 623 -7.31 14.40 6.51
C ALA A 623 -7.84 15.77 6.96
N HIS A 624 -7.53 16.84 6.22
CA HIS A 624 -8.08 18.18 6.49
C HIS A 624 -9.48 18.39 5.91
N TYR A 625 -9.91 17.60 4.92
CA TYR A 625 -11.21 17.79 4.26
C TYR A 625 -12.33 17.06 5.01
N THR A 626 -12.82 17.67 6.08
CA THR A 626 -14.04 17.22 6.76
C THR A 626 -15.30 17.59 5.95
N PRO A 627 -16.45 16.93 6.15
CA PRO A 627 -17.71 17.31 5.50
C PRO A 627 -18.08 18.79 5.71
N GLN A 628 -17.74 19.36 6.86
CA GLN A 628 -17.96 20.78 7.16
C GLN A 628 -17.09 21.68 6.29
N ILE A 629 -15.77 21.41 6.22
CA ILE A 629 -14.84 22.16 5.39
C ILE A 629 -15.23 22.07 3.91
N ALA A 630 -15.65 20.89 3.46
CA ALA A 630 -16.15 20.70 2.10
C ALA A 630 -17.40 21.56 1.81
N ALA A 631 -18.34 21.62 2.77
CA ALA A 631 -19.52 22.47 2.65
C ALA A 631 -19.18 23.97 2.60
N ASP A 632 -18.25 24.43 3.45
CA ASP A 632 -17.81 25.83 3.50
C ASP A 632 -17.08 26.23 2.20
N ASN A 633 -16.24 25.36 1.67
CA ASN A 633 -15.58 25.53 0.37
C ASN A 633 -16.60 25.62 -0.77
N LEU A 634 -17.59 24.72 -0.80
CA LEU A 634 -18.67 24.75 -1.80
C LEU A 634 -19.52 26.02 -1.68
N HIS A 635 -19.77 26.50 -0.46
CA HIS A 635 -20.48 27.75 -0.23
C HIS A 635 -19.72 28.95 -0.82
N ALA A 636 -18.40 29.02 -0.61
CA ALA A 636 -17.56 30.07 -1.21
C ALA A 636 -17.59 30.03 -2.74
N LEU A 637 -17.49 28.84 -3.36
CA LEU A 637 -17.59 28.67 -4.82
C LEU A 637 -18.98 29.05 -5.34
N LYS A 638 -20.04 28.63 -4.64
CA LYS A 638 -21.44 28.93 -4.96
C LYS A 638 -21.71 30.43 -4.97
N SER A 639 -21.14 31.19 -4.03
CA SER A 639 -21.31 32.64 -3.95
C SER A 639 -20.86 33.38 -5.23
N SER A 640 -19.91 32.80 -5.97
CA SER A 640 -19.37 33.36 -7.22
C SER A 640 -20.00 32.75 -8.47
N ALA A 641 -20.94 31.82 -8.33
CA ALA A 641 -21.46 31.04 -9.46
C ALA A 641 -22.21 31.90 -10.49
N ARG A 642 -22.94 32.94 -10.07
CA ARG A 642 -23.60 33.86 -11.01
C ARG A 642 -22.60 34.59 -11.91
N GLU A 643 -21.50 35.08 -11.34
CA GLU A 643 -20.42 35.76 -12.08
C GLU A 643 -19.72 34.75 -13.00
N ALA A 644 -19.34 33.58 -12.46
CA ALA A 644 -18.68 32.51 -13.20
C ALA A 644 -19.51 32.06 -14.41
N LEU A 645 -20.80 31.77 -14.23
CA LEU A 645 -21.71 31.36 -15.30
C LEU A 645 -21.83 32.46 -16.37
N THR A 646 -21.84 33.74 -15.99
CA THR A 646 -21.89 34.84 -16.97
C THR A 646 -20.64 34.86 -17.85
N ILE A 647 -19.45 34.84 -17.21
CA ILE A 647 -18.17 34.95 -17.92
C ILE A 647 -17.92 33.71 -18.76
N LEU A 648 -18.06 32.51 -18.19
CA LEU A 648 -17.85 31.25 -18.91
C LEU A 648 -18.81 31.09 -20.09
N SER A 649 -20.08 31.50 -19.93
CA SER A 649 -21.04 31.50 -21.04
C SER A 649 -20.62 32.47 -22.14
N ASN A 650 -20.18 33.68 -21.80
CA ASN A 650 -19.73 34.67 -22.78
C ASN A 650 -18.49 34.18 -23.54
N VAL A 651 -17.51 33.63 -22.82
CA VAL A 651 -16.29 33.05 -23.40
C VAL A 651 -16.64 31.87 -24.32
N LEU A 652 -17.54 30.97 -23.90
CA LEU A 652 -18.04 29.89 -24.75
C LEU A 652 -18.72 30.41 -26.02
N MET A 653 -19.48 31.50 -25.92
CA MET A 653 -20.15 32.10 -27.07
C MET A 653 -19.19 32.80 -28.04
N GLN A 654 -18.02 33.25 -27.58
CA GLN A 654 -16.99 33.92 -28.38
C GLN A 654 -15.94 32.95 -28.94
N SER A 655 -15.68 31.85 -28.24
CA SER A 655 -14.63 30.88 -28.58
C SER A 655 -14.87 30.17 -29.91
N THR A 656 -13.83 30.05 -30.73
CA THR A 656 -13.85 29.32 -32.01
C THR A 656 -13.86 27.80 -31.81
N LYS A 657 -13.21 27.30 -30.74
CA LYS A 657 -13.13 25.88 -30.38
C LYS A 657 -13.03 25.73 -28.85
N ASP A 658 -13.90 24.90 -28.28
CA ASP A 658 -13.81 24.44 -26.90
C ASP A 658 -12.90 23.19 -26.85
N ASN A 659 -11.61 23.40 -26.62
CA ASN A 659 -10.60 22.34 -26.61
C ASN A 659 -10.99 21.28 -25.56
N GLY A 660 -11.43 20.11 -26.01
CA GLY A 660 -11.79 18.99 -25.14
C GLY A 660 -13.12 19.15 -24.36
N GLY A 661 -13.90 20.22 -24.58
CA GLY A 661 -15.16 20.44 -23.87
C GLY A 661 -15.01 21.00 -22.45
N SER A 662 -13.84 21.57 -22.11
CA SER A 662 -13.52 22.03 -20.76
C SER A 662 -14.44 23.16 -20.30
N LEU A 663 -14.81 24.10 -21.19
CA LEU A 663 -15.70 25.21 -20.83
C LEU A 663 -17.12 24.69 -20.51
N GLN A 664 -17.66 23.81 -21.36
CA GLN A 664 -18.97 23.19 -21.14
C GLN A 664 -19.03 22.42 -19.82
N SER A 665 -17.99 21.63 -19.53
CA SER A 665 -17.92 20.86 -18.28
C SER A 665 -17.86 21.77 -17.06
N THR A 666 -17.07 22.85 -17.08
CA THR A 666 -16.99 23.81 -15.98
C THR A 666 -18.33 24.53 -15.75
N ILE A 667 -19.04 24.90 -16.82
CA ILE A 667 -20.39 25.48 -16.71
C ILE A 667 -21.34 24.49 -16.03
N GLY A 668 -21.25 23.20 -16.36
CA GLY A 668 -22.03 22.14 -15.71
C GLY A 668 -21.73 21.98 -14.23
N GLU A 669 -20.44 22.02 -13.86
CA GLU A 669 -20.03 21.98 -12.45
C GLU A 669 -20.59 23.17 -11.66
N PHE A 670 -20.49 24.39 -12.19
CA PHE A 670 -21.10 25.56 -11.53
C PHE A 670 -22.62 25.49 -11.50
N ALA A 671 -23.27 25.01 -12.56
CA ALA A 671 -24.72 24.87 -12.61
C ALA A 671 -25.24 23.93 -11.51
N SER A 672 -24.54 22.82 -11.26
CA SER A 672 -24.96 21.86 -10.23
C SER A 672 -24.85 22.36 -8.79
N ILE A 673 -23.94 23.31 -8.48
CA ILE A 673 -23.79 23.88 -7.13
C ILE A 673 -24.58 25.18 -6.94
N SER A 674 -25.05 25.79 -8.03
CA SER A 674 -25.77 27.07 -8.04
C SER A 674 -27.17 26.96 -7.46
N ASP A 675 -27.72 28.09 -7.01
CA ASP A 675 -29.15 28.18 -6.70
C ASP A 675 -29.98 27.95 -7.96
N LYS A 676 -31.05 27.15 -7.82
CA LYS A 676 -31.94 26.79 -8.94
C LYS A 676 -32.42 28.03 -9.69
N GLU A 677 -32.84 29.09 -8.99
CA GLU A 677 -33.31 30.33 -9.59
C GLU A 677 -32.28 31.01 -10.50
N VAL A 678 -30.99 30.93 -10.15
CA VAL A 678 -29.91 31.51 -10.94
C VAL A 678 -29.77 30.73 -12.24
N VAL A 679 -29.65 29.40 -12.14
CA VAL A 679 -29.53 28.51 -13.32
C VAL A 679 -30.75 28.64 -14.23
N SER A 680 -31.95 28.64 -13.66
CA SER A 680 -33.22 28.85 -14.36
C SER A 680 -33.21 30.12 -15.21
N ARG A 681 -32.75 31.24 -14.65
CA ARG A 681 -32.68 32.52 -15.36
C ARG A 681 -31.70 32.47 -16.54
N PHE A 682 -30.53 31.87 -16.35
CA PHE A 682 -29.55 31.70 -17.44
C PHE A 682 -30.08 30.77 -18.53
N PHE A 683 -30.70 29.66 -18.13
CA PHE A 683 -31.28 28.69 -19.04
C PHE A 683 -32.40 29.28 -19.89
N LEU A 684 -33.39 29.92 -19.27
CA LEU A 684 -34.51 30.55 -19.98
C LEU A 684 -34.03 31.64 -20.94
N ASN A 685 -33.07 32.47 -20.54
CA ASN A 685 -32.48 33.47 -21.43
C ASN A 685 -31.75 32.81 -22.63
N THR A 686 -31.03 31.72 -22.38
CA THR A 686 -30.35 30.93 -23.42
C THR A 686 -31.34 30.34 -24.41
N VAL A 687 -32.42 29.71 -23.94
CA VAL A 687 -33.47 29.13 -24.79
C VAL A 687 -34.23 30.22 -25.55
N GLN A 688 -34.55 31.36 -24.92
CA GLN A 688 -35.19 32.48 -25.61
C GLN A 688 -34.33 33.03 -26.75
N LYS A 689 -33.02 33.20 -26.53
CA LYS A 689 -32.07 33.61 -27.57
C LYS A 689 -31.95 32.55 -28.67
N LEU A 690 -31.87 31.27 -28.31
CA LEU A 690 -31.86 30.15 -29.26
C LEU A 690 -33.11 30.17 -30.16
N LEU A 691 -34.29 30.38 -29.58
CA LEU A 691 -35.55 30.47 -30.33
C LEU A 691 -35.56 31.67 -31.27
N LYS A 692 -35.09 32.86 -30.83
CA LYS A 692 -34.97 34.05 -31.68
C LYS A 692 -34.05 33.80 -32.89
N VAL A 693 -32.85 33.27 -32.66
CA VAL A 693 -31.91 32.97 -33.76
C VAL A 693 -32.46 31.87 -34.68
N THR A 694 -33.19 30.91 -34.14
CA THR A 694 -33.86 29.87 -34.94
C THR A 694 -34.97 30.43 -35.82
N GLN A 695 -35.76 31.39 -35.30
CA GLN A 695 -36.79 32.08 -36.09
C GLN A 695 -36.17 32.97 -37.18
N GLU A 696 -35.07 33.65 -36.89
CA GLU A 696 -34.35 34.49 -37.85
C GLU A 696 -33.73 33.64 -38.98
N ALA A 697 -33.20 32.46 -38.66
CA ALA A 697 -32.69 31.51 -39.63
C ALA A 697 -33.79 30.89 -40.53
N GLY A 698 -35.04 30.82 -40.03
CA GLY A 698 -36.20 30.30 -40.75
C GLY A 698 -36.93 31.33 -41.62
N LYS A 699 -36.61 32.62 -41.50
CA LYS A 699 -37.17 33.64 -42.40
C LYS A 699 -36.49 33.52 -43.78
N PRO A 700 -37.25 33.38 -44.88
CA PRO A 700 -36.68 33.46 -46.21
C PRO A 700 -36.11 34.87 -46.40
N GLY A 701 -34.79 34.98 -46.44
CA GLY A 701 -34.13 36.26 -46.69
C GLY A 701 -34.46 36.75 -48.10
N ASN A 702 -35.09 37.92 -48.19
CA ASN A 702 -35.00 38.75 -49.38
C ASN A 702 -33.52 38.89 -49.74
N SER A 703 -33.20 38.51 -50.96
CA SER A 703 -31.94 38.79 -51.63
C SER A 703 -31.46 40.21 -51.35
N ARG A 704 -30.25 40.30 -50.76
CA ARG A 704 -29.23 41.33 -50.96
C ARG A 704 -29.73 42.67 -51.53
N THR A 705 -29.84 43.67 -50.68
CA THR A 705 -29.46 45.04 -51.05
C THR A 705 -28.32 45.48 -50.15
N SER A 706 -27.11 45.35 -50.68
CA SER A 706 -25.93 46.07 -50.23
C SER A 706 -26.24 47.56 -50.16
N ASN A 707 -26.17 48.13 -48.96
CA ASN A 707 -25.71 49.50 -48.64
C ASN A 707 -26.42 50.01 -47.38
N SER A 708 -25.87 49.66 -46.21
CA SER A 708 -25.92 50.55 -45.05
C SER A 708 -24.61 50.41 -44.27
N ILE A 709 -24.09 51.59 -43.92
CA ILE A 709 -22.80 51.84 -43.27
C ILE A 709 -22.78 51.16 -41.88
N PRO A 710 -21.68 50.51 -41.45
CA PRO A 710 -21.63 49.83 -40.17
C PRO A 710 -21.39 50.83 -39.03
N THR A 711 -22.36 50.98 -38.14
CA THR A 711 -22.18 51.56 -36.81
C THR A 711 -22.44 50.49 -35.75
N ASN A 712 -21.42 49.68 -35.47
CA ASN A 712 -21.02 49.13 -34.16
C ASN A 712 -20.07 47.91 -34.37
N PRO A 713 -18.85 47.90 -33.81
CA PRO A 713 -17.84 46.86 -34.09
C PRO A 713 -17.97 45.59 -33.20
N LEU A 714 -19.19 45.10 -32.91
CA LEU A 714 -19.41 44.04 -31.91
C LEU A 714 -20.05 42.73 -32.42
N THR A 715 -20.16 42.53 -33.72
CA THR A 715 -20.71 41.29 -34.30
C THR A 715 -19.69 40.65 -35.22
N ASN A 716 -18.90 39.73 -34.67
CA ASN A 716 -18.09 38.79 -35.46
C ASN A 716 -19.00 37.99 -36.39
N ASP A 717 -18.59 37.89 -37.67
CA ASP A 717 -19.16 37.10 -38.77
C ASP A 717 -19.31 35.60 -38.43
N SER A 718 -20.28 35.27 -37.59
CA SER A 718 -20.65 33.88 -37.29
C SER A 718 -21.98 33.54 -37.93
N SER A 719 -22.00 32.51 -38.78
CA SER A 719 -23.22 32.04 -39.44
C SER A 719 -24.33 31.76 -38.41
N PRO A 720 -25.61 32.07 -38.71
CA PRO A 720 -26.73 31.81 -37.79
C PRO A 720 -26.79 30.37 -37.26
N SER A 721 -26.37 29.38 -38.05
CA SER A 721 -26.27 27.97 -37.64
C SER A 721 -25.20 27.73 -36.57
N LEU A 722 -24.04 28.36 -36.68
CA LEU A 722 -22.98 28.28 -35.66
C LEU A 722 -23.44 28.87 -34.32
N LEU A 723 -24.15 29.99 -34.35
CA LEU A 723 -24.72 30.60 -33.14
C LEU A 723 -25.78 29.70 -32.49
N ARG A 724 -26.69 29.12 -33.29
CA ARG A 724 -27.68 28.12 -32.80
C ARG A 724 -26.99 26.91 -32.16
N ALA A 725 -25.95 26.37 -32.81
CA ALA A 725 -25.17 25.25 -32.29
C ALA A 725 -24.52 25.57 -30.93
N ARG A 726 -23.97 26.78 -30.76
CA ARG A 726 -23.38 27.24 -29.48
C ARG A 726 -24.43 27.39 -28.38
N PHE A 727 -25.62 27.89 -28.70
CA PHE A 727 -26.71 27.96 -27.72
C PHE A 727 -27.20 26.58 -27.26
N PHE A 728 -27.19 25.56 -28.14
CA PHE A 728 -27.46 24.18 -27.72
C PHE A 728 -26.37 23.64 -26.79
N ASP A 729 -25.08 23.88 -27.09
CA ASP A 729 -23.98 23.48 -26.20
C ASP A 729 -24.07 24.20 -24.84
N LEU A 730 -24.44 25.48 -24.80
CA LEU A 730 -24.64 26.21 -23.56
C LEU A 730 -25.84 25.67 -22.76
N ALA A 731 -26.97 25.43 -23.43
CA ALA A 731 -28.18 24.91 -22.78
C ALA A 731 -27.97 23.53 -22.14
N VAL A 732 -27.28 22.61 -22.83
CA VAL A 732 -26.95 21.29 -22.26
C VAL A 732 -25.92 21.38 -21.13
N SER A 733 -25.02 22.37 -21.17
CA SER A 733 -24.05 22.57 -20.09
C SER A 733 -24.74 22.99 -18.77
N LEU A 734 -25.87 23.68 -18.83
CA LEU A 734 -26.65 24.06 -17.65
C LEU A 734 -27.48 22.91 -17.06
N LEU A 735 -27.59 21.77 -17.76
CA LEU A 735 -28.45 20.63 -17.40
C LEU A 735 -28.33 20.18 -15.93
N PRO A 736 -27.14 20.05 -15.32
CA PRO A 736 -27.01 19.57 -13.94
C PRO A 736 -27.75 20.42 -12.89
N GLY A 737 -28.04 21.69 -13.18
CA GLY A 737 -28.77 22.59 -12.28
C GLY A 737 -30.25 22.77 -12.62
N LEU A 738 -30.79 22.10 -13.66
CA LEU A 738 -32.16 22.29 -14.12
C LEU A 738 -33.19 21.48 -13.32
N SER A 739 -34.39 22.04 -13.19
CA SER A 739 -35.57 21.31 -12.71
C SER A 739 -36.24 20.49 -13.80
N ALA A 740 -37.06 19.50 -13.43
CA ALA A 740 -37.80 18.66 -14.40
C ALA A 740 -38.58 19.47 -15.45
N LYS A 741 -39.25 20.56 -15.04
CA LYS A 741 -40.00 21.45 -15.94
C LYS A 741 -39.10 22.11 -16.99
N GLU A 742 -37.88 22.46 -16.62
CA GLU A 742 -36.93 23.11 -17.51
C GLU A 742 -36.27 22.12 -18.47
N ILE A 743 -36.07 20.89 -18.01
CA ILE A 743 -35.67 19.77 -18.87
C ILE A 743 -36.75 19.54 -19.95
N ASP A 744 -38.03 19.60 -19.59
CA ASP A 744 -39.13 19.50 -20.57
C ASP A 744 -39.09 20.67 -21.57
N VAL A 745 -38.82 21.90 -21.11
CA VAL A 745 -38.63 23.07 -21.99
C VAL A 745 -37.44 22.87 -22.94
N LEU A 746 -36.32 22.32 -22.46
CA LEU A 746 -35.17 21.99 -23.29
C LEU A 746 -35.53 20.94 -24.34
N PHE A 747 -36.28 19.90 -23.93
CA PHE A 747 -36.76 18.86 -24.81
C PHE A 747 -37.66 19.41 -25.93
N LEU A 748 -38.61 20.29 -25.58
CA LEU A 748 -39.46 20.98 -26.55
C LEU A 748 -38.65 21.83 -27.54
N ALA A 749 -37.58 22.49 -27.08
CA ALA A 749 -36.70 23.28 -27.93
C ALA A 749 -35.88 22.43 -28.91
N ILE A 750 -35.44 21.22 -28.51
CA ILE A 750 -34.64 20.33 -29.38
C ILE A 750 -35.49 19.50 -30.35
N LYS A 751 -36.75 19.20 -30.03
CA LYS A 751 -37.64 18.36 -30.87
C LYS A 751 -37.70 18.79 -32.35
N PRO A 752 -37.92 20.07 -32.71
CA PRO A 752 -37.86 20.50 -34.11
C PRO A 752 -36.43 20.45 -34.69
N ALA A 753 -35.41 20.68 -33.86
CA ALA A 753 -34.00 20.67 -34.28
C ALA A 753 -33.50 19.26 -34.65
N LEU A 754 -34.15 18.18 -34.18
CA LEU A 754 -33.87 16.81 -34.61
C LEU A 754 -34.26 16.54 -36.07
N LYS A 755 -35.14 17.37 -36.66
CA LYS A 755 -35.53 17.31 -38.09
C LYS A 755 -34.97 18.49 -38.89
N ASP A 756 -34.01 19.24 -38.36
CA ASP A 756 -33.42 20.40 -39.03
C ASP A 756 -32.67 19.98 -40.30
N ALA A 757 -32.70 20.83 -41.33
CA ALA A 757 -32.00 20.59 -42.59
C ALA A 757 -30.47 20.73 -42.42
N ASP A 758 -30.01 21.51 -41.43
CA ASP A 758 -28.60 21.66 -41.13
C ASP A 758 -28.11 20.50 -40.24
N GLY A 759 -27.23 19.66 -40.79
CA GLY A 759 -26.64 18.52 -40.10
C GLY A 759 -25.81 18.88 -38.86
N LEU A 760 -25.30 20.12 -38.74
CA LEU A 760 -24.63 20.60 -37.53
C LEU A 760 -25.64 20.77 -36.38
N ILE A 761 -26.78 21.40 -36.67
CA ILE A 761 -27.85 21.63 -35.69
C ILE A 761 -28.44 20.32 -35.22
N GLN A 762 -28.72 19.43 -36.17
CA GLN A 762 -29.22 18.11 -35.86
C GLN A 762 -28.23 17.32 -34.98
N LYS A 763 -26.92 17.37 -35.29
CA LYS A 763 -25.88 16.74 -34.47
C LYS A 763 -25.88 17.28 -33.04
N LYS A 764 -26.06 18.58 -32.86
CA LYS A 764 -26.14 19.20 -31.53
C LYS A 764 -27.41 18.81 -30.79
N ALA A 765 -28.57 18.80 -31.45
CA ALA A 765 -29.83 18.38 -30.86
C ALA A 765 -29.77 16.92 -30.33
N TYR A 766 -29.21 15.99 -31.11
CA TYR A 766 -28.99 14.62 -30.64
C TYR A 766 -27.97 14.55 -29.50
N LYS A 767 -26.90 15.35 -29.52
CA LYS A 767 -25.97 15.44 -28.38
C LYS A 767 -26.70 15.88 -27.12
N VAL A 768 -27.51 16.95 -27.16
CA VAL A 768 -28.31 17.40 -26.01
C VAL A 768 -29.22 16.29 -25.51
N LEU A 769 -29.97 15.64 -26.41
CA LEU A 769 -30.85 14.54 -26.04
C LEU A 769 -30.09 13.39 -25.38
N SER A 770 -28.94 13.00 -25.93
CA SER A 770 -28.13 11.90 -25.36
C SER A 770 -27.66 12.20 -23.93
N VAL A 771 -27.35 13.47 -23.61
CA VAL A 771 -26.93 13.88 -22.27
C VAL A 771 -28.11 13.91 -21.30
N ILE A 772 -29.30 14.36 -21.74
CA ILE A 772 -30.54 14.27 -20.95
C ILE A 772 -30.83 12.81 -20.60
N LEU A 773 -30.80 11.92 -21.59
CA LEU A 773 -31.11 10.50 -21.40
C LEU A 773 -30.12 9.78 -20.47
N ARG A 774 -28.86 10.22 -20.46
CA ARG A 774 -27.81 9.64 -19.58
C ARG A 774 -27.93 10.10 -18.13
N ASN A 775 -28.33 11.35 -17.90
CA ASN A 775 -28.20 11.99 -16.59
C ASN A 775 -29.55 12.21 -15.88
N CYS A 776 -30.69 12.00 -16.54
CA CYS A 776 -32.02 12.34 -16.04
C CYS A 776 -33.00 11.18 -16.16
N ASP A 777 -32.85 10.15 -15.31
CA ASP A 777 -33.68 8.94 -15.34
C ASP A 777 -35.19 9.24 -15.21
N GLY A 778 -35.57 10.18 -14.33
CA GLY A 778 -36.97 10.57 -14.15
C GLY A 778 -37.61 11.15 -15.42
N PHE A 779 -36.84 11.86 -16.25
CA PHE A 779 -37.30 12.37 -17.55
C PHE A 779 -37.46 11.22 -18.56
N LEU A 780 -36.49 10.31 -18.60
CA LEU A 780 -36.50 9.14 -19.48
C LEU A 780 -37.73 8.27 -19.23
N ILE A 781 -38.02 7.97 -17.96
CA ILE A 781 -39.17 7.15 -17.56
C ILE A 781 -40.49 7.84 -17.92
N SER A 782 -40.61 9.15 -17.67
CA SER A 782 -41.85 9.90 -17.88
C SER A 782 -42.20 10.10 -19.36
N ASN A 783 -41.20 10.18 -20.23
CA ASN A 783 -41.36 10.49 -21.66
C ASN A 783 -41.02 9.33 -22.60
N LEU A 784 -40.90 8.10 -22.08
CA LEU A 784 -40.36 6.95 -22.82
C LEU A 784 -41.10 6.68 -24.14
N GLU A 785 -42.44 6.65 -24.12
CA GLU A 785 -43.24 6.34 -25.31
C GLU A 785 -43.13 7.42 -26.38
N GLU A 786 -43.13 8.70 -25.97
CA GLU A 786 -42.90 9.82 -26.88
C GLU A 786 -41.50 9.77 -27.49
N LEU A 787 -40.48 9.44 -26.69
CA LEU A 787 -39.09 9.33 -27.15
C LEU A 787 -38.91 8.20 -28.16
N LEU A 788 -39.51 7.03 -27.91
CA LEU A 788 -39.47 5.90 -28.84
C LEU A 788 -40.15 6.24 -30.18
N GLY A 789 -41.34 6.83 -30.14
CA GLY A 789 -42.04 7.30 -31.34
C GLY A 789 -41.23 8.37 -32.09
N LEU A 790 -40.68 9.34 -31.36
CA LEU A 790 -39.84 10.39 -31.94
C LEU A 790 -38.62 9.82 -32.64
N MET A 791 -37.92 8.83 -32.05
CA MET A 791 -36.76 8.20 -32.68
C MET A 791 -37.08 7.53 -34.02
N ILE A 792 -38.28 6.97 -34.20
CA ILE A 792 -38.75 6.45 -35.49
C ILE A 792 -39.01 7.60 -36.46
N ASP A 793 -39.76 8.62 -36.03
CA ASP A 793 -40.18 9.76 -36.85
C ASP A 793 -39.01 10.59 -37.41
N VAL A 794 -37.90 10.66 -36.68
CA VAL A 794 -36.70 11.44 -37.05
C VAL A 794 -35.67 10.62 -37.85
N LEU A 795 -35.90 9.32 -38.06
CA LEU A 795 -34.99 8.45 -38.82
C LEU A 795 -34.82 8.89 -40.29
N PRO A 796 -35.89 9.18 -41.06
CA PRO A 796 -35.76 9.49 -42.49
C PRO A 796 -34.98 10.78 -42.77
N SER A 797 -34.95 11.72 -41.81
CA SER A 797 -34.27 13.00 -41.92
C SER A 797 -32.89 13.01 -41.24
N CYS A 798 -32.37 11.86 -40.79
CA CYS A 798 -31.11 11.80 -40.07
C CYS A 798 -29.88 12.03 -40.98
N HIS A 799 -29.22 13.17 -40.80
CA HIS A 799 -27.98 13.52 -41.47
C HIS A 799 -26.80 12.69 -40.93
N PHE A 800 -25.84 12.38 -41.80
CA PHE A 800 -24.67 11.55 -41.47
C PHE A 800 -23.88 12.05 -40.26
N SER A 801 -23.71 13.37 -40.11
CA SER A 801 -23.01 14.01 -38.99
C SER A 801 -23.65 13.76 -37.61
N SER A 802 -24.93 13.38 -37.59
CA SER A 802 -25.75 13.19 -36.39
C SER A 802 -25.80 11.72 -35.94
N LYS A 803 -25.49 10.78 -36.84
CA LYS A 803 -25.60 9.32 -36.61
C LYS A 803 -24.99 8.87 -35.28
N ARG A 804 -23.78 9.33 -34.96
CA ARG A 804 -23.09 8.97 -33.71
C ARG A 804 -23.92 9.29 -32.46
N HIS A 805 -24.39 10.53 -32.31
CA HIS A 805 -25.14 10.94 -31.13
C HIS A 805 -26.55 10.35 -31.11
N ARG A 806 -27.15 10.09 -32.28
CA ARG A 806 -28.40 9.34 -32.37
C ARG A 806 -28.25 7.92 -31.81
N LEU A 807 -27.16 7.23 -32.15
CA LEU A 807 -26.87 5.91 -31.59
C LEU A 807 -26.63 5.96 -30.08
N ASP A 808 -26.01 7.03 -29.57
CA ASP A 808 -25.88 7.24 -28.12
C ASP A 808 -27.28 7.40 -27.46
N CYS A 809 -28.22 8.12 -28.08
CA CYS A 809 -29.60 8.19 -27.59
C CYS A 809 -30.26 6.81 -27.57
N LEU A 810 -30.13 6.03 -28.65
CA LEU A 810 -30.67 4.67 -28.72
C LEU A 810 -30.08 3.77 -27.64
N TYR A 811 -28.77 3.89 -27.36
CA TYR A 811 -28.13 3.16 -26.27
C TYR A 811 -28.79 3.45 -24.92
N PHE A 812 -28.87 4.72 -24.51
CA PHE A 812 -29.43 5.07 -23.21
C PHE A 812 -30.91 4.69 -23.10
N LEU A 813 -31.68 4.84 -24.18
CA LEU A 813 -33.04 4.33 -24.25
C LEU A 813 -33.09 2.81 -24.04
N THR A 814 -32.25 2.03 -24.71
CA THR A 814 -32.27 0.57 -24.59
C THR A 814 -31.77 0.03 -23.26
N VAL A 815 -30.79 0.69 -22.63
CA VAL A 815 -30.23 0.25 -21.34
C VAL A 815 -31.15 0.58 -20.18
N HIS A 816 -31.86 1.71 -20.24
CA HIS A 816 -32.67 2.21 -19.11
C HIS A 816 -34.16 1.84 -19.25
N VAL A 817 -34.55 1.12 -20.31
CA VAL A 817 -35.89 0.51 -20.41
C VAL A 817 -36.00 -0.64 -19.39
N PRO A 818 -36.98 -0.63 -18.49
CA PRO A 818 -37.27 -1.75 -17.61
C PRO A 818 -37.53 -3.03 -18.41
N LYS A 819 -37.02 -4.17 -17.95
CA LYS A 819 -37.18 -5.47 -18.63
C LYS A 819 -38.62 -6.02 -18.60
N ASP A 820 -39.53 -5.39 -17.85
CA ASP A 820 -40.91 -5.85 -17.68
C ASP A 820 -41.92 -5.10 -18.57
N ASP A 821 -42.65 -5.91 -19.35
CA ASP A 821 -44.07 -5.80 -19.73
C ASP A 821 -44.57 -4.83 -20.83
N SER A 822 -44.09 -4.96 -22.08
CA SER A 822 -45.02 -4.96 -23.24
C SER A 822 -44.39 -5.43 -24.56
N ASN A 823 -45.07 -6.34 -25.26
CA ASN A 823 -44.69 -6.84 -26.59
C ASN A 823 -44.48 -5.70 -27.62
N GLN A 824 -45.24 -4.60 -27.50
CA GLN A 824 -45.14 -3.45 -28.39
C GLN A 824 -43.82 -2.68 -28.24
N ARG A 825 -43.30 -2.56 -27.01
CA ARG A 825 -42.00 -1.90 -26.75
C ARG A 825 -40.84 -2.74 -27.28
N GLN A 826 -40.91 -4.07 -27.13
CA GLN A 826 -39.91 -4.98 -27.70
C GLN A 826 -39.87 -4.92 -29.23
N HIS A 827 -41.02 -4.82 -29.90
CA HIS A 827 -41.08 -4.64 -31.35
C HIS A 827 -40.45 -3.32 -31.82
N ILE A 828 -40.69 -2.21 -31.11
CA ILE A 828 -40.10 -0.91 -31.42
C ILE A 828 -38.57 -0.96 -31.22
N ILE A 829 -38.10 -1.52 -30.09
CA ILE A 829 -36.67 -1.69 -29.82
C ILE A 829 -36.00 -2.59 -30.86
N GLY A 830 -36.68 -3.66 -31.29
CA GLY A 830 -36.24 -4.55 -32.37
C GLY A 830 -36.12 -3.84 -33.72
N SER A 831 -36.97 -2.83 -34.00
CA SER A 831 -36.89 -2.04 -35.24
C SER A 831 -35.59 -1.21 -35.33
N PHE A 832 -35.04 -0.79 -34.20
CA PHE A 832 -33.76 -0.07 -34.14
C PHE A 832 -32.54 -0.99 -34.33
N LEU A 833 -32.69 -2.31 -34.15
CA LEU A 833 -31.58 -3.26 -34.31
C LEU A 833 -31.00 -3.22 -35.73
N THR A 834 -31.87 -3.09 -36.74
CA THR A 834 -31.46 -2.99 -38.15
C THR A 834 -30.61 -1.73 -38.38
N GLU A 835 -31.01 -0.59 -37.79
CA GLU A 835 -30.25 0.66 -37.84
C GLU A 835 -28.88 0.51 -37.18
N ILE A 836 -28.82 -0.10 -35.99
CA ILE A 836 -27.58 -0.29 -35.22
C ILE A 836 -26.64 -1.26 -35.94
N ILE A 837 -27.14 -2.35 -36.52
CA ILE A 837 -26.36 -3.32 -37.30
C ILE A 837 -25.82 -2.67 -38.58
N LEU A 838 -26.61 -1.85 -39.27
CA LEU A 838 -26.16 -1.11 -40.45
C LEU A 838 -25.10 -0.08 -40.09
N ALA A 839 -25.29 0.68 -39.00
CA ALA A 839 -24.28 1.62 -38.51
C ALA A 839 -22.97 0.91 -38.10
N LEU A 840 -23.08 -0.26 -37.46
CA LEU A 840 -21.93 -1.11 -37.14
C LEU A 840 -21.18 -1.57 -38.40
N LYS A 841 -21.91 -1.93 -39.47
CA LYS A 841 -21.34 -2.30 -40.78
C LYS A 841 -20.63 -1.12 -41.47
N GLU A 842 -21.21 0.08 -41.42
CA GLU A 842 -20.61 1.30 -41.99
C GLU A 842 -19.34 1.74 -41.25
N VAL A 843 -19.28 1.55 -39.92
CA VAL A 843 -18.17 1.95 -39.03
C VAL A 843 -16.97 1.00 -39.09
N PHE A 844 -17.04 -0.14 -39.79
CA PHE A 844 -15.90 -1.07 -39.98
C PHE A 844 -14.65 -0.42 -40.62
N SER A 845 -14.74 0.82 -41.10
CA SER A 845 -13.63 1.56 -41.71
C SER A 845 -12.80 2.40 -40.73
N TYR A 846 -13.33 2.90 -39.59
CA TYR A 846 -12.56 3.77 -38.67
C TYR A 846 -13.11 3.74 -37.22
N LEU A 847 -12.25 3.44 -36.23
CA LEU A 847 -12.41 3.47 -34.74
C LEU A 847 -12.76 2.15 -33.98
N HIS A 848 -11.82 1.73 -33.12
CA HIS A 848 -11.86 0.51 -32.29
C HIS A 848 -12.68 0.66 -30.97
N LEU A 849 -12.73 1.85 -30.36
CA LEU A 849 -13.38 2.09 -29.05
C LEU A 849 -14.92 2.06 -29.12
N LEU A 850 -15.48 2.43 -30.27
CA LEU A 850 -16.91 2.38 -30.55
C LEU A 850 -17.43 0.93 -30.62
N LYS A 851 -16.56 -0.02 -31.02
CA LYS A 851 -16.90 -1.43 -31.17
C LYS A 851 -17.38 -2.08 -29.87
N LYS A 852 -16.73 -1.80 -28.73
CA LYS A 852 -17.12 -2.36 -27.42
C LYS A 852 -18.50 -1.87 -26.97
N ARG A 853 -18.79 -0.57 -27.07
CA ARG A 853 -20.10 -0.01 -26.68
C ARG A 853 -21.23 -0.51 -27.57
N TYR A 854 -21.02 -0.57 -28.88
CA TYR A 854 -22.04 -1.06 -29.82
C TYR A 854 -22.26 -2.58 -29.75
N CYS A 855 -21.25 -3.38 -29.41
CA CYS A 855 -21.46 -4.80 -29.09
C CYS A 855 -22.31 -4.98 -27.82
N VAL A 856 -22.11 -4.16 -26.78
CA VAL A 856 -22.95 -4.18 -25.56
C VAL A 856 -24.40 -3.78 -25.88
N ILE A 857 -24.61 -2.81 -26.79
CA ILE A 857 -25.94 -2.44 -27.29
C ILE A 857 -26.60 -3.64 -27.98
N CYS A 858 -25.93 -4.30 -28.93
CA CYS A 858 -26.50 -5.48 -29.59
C CYS A 858 -26.77 -6.62 -28.60
N LEU A 859 -25.90 -6.84 -27.62
CA LEU A 859 -26.07 -7.87 -26.60
C LEU A 859 -27.26 -7.56 -25.68
N ASN A 860 -27.39 -6.32 -25.19
CA ASN A 860 -28.53 -5.90 -24.38
C ASN A 860 -29.84 -5.99 -25.17
N ILE A 861 -29.88 -5.54 -26.42
CA ILE A 861 -31.08 -5.67 -27.25
C ILE A 861 -31.42 -7.16 -27.49
N CYS A 862 -30.43 -8.01 -27.76
CA CYS A 862 -30.66 -9.46 -27.90
C CYS A 862 -31.15 -10.11 -26.60
N LEU A 863 -30.70 -9.62 -25.44
CA LEU A 863 -31.15 -10.06 -24.12
C LEU A 863 -32.52 -9.50 -23.72
N THR A 864 -32.97 -8.39 -24.33
CA THR A 864 -34.30 -7.80 -24.10
C THR A 864 -35.36 -8.37 -25.05
N ILE A 865 -34.94 -8.89 -26.22
CA ILE A 865 -35.82 -9.56 -27.20
C ILE A 865 -36.00 -11.05 -26.88
N ARG A 866 -35.01 -11.69 -26.24
CA ARG A 866 -35.15 -13.03 -25.62
C ARG A 866 -35.87 -12.92 -24.29
#